data_AF-A0A355S2R0-F1
#
_entry.id   AF-A0A355S2R0-F1
#
_cell.length_a   1.000
_cell.length_b   1.000
_cell.length_c   1.000
_cell.angle_alpha   90.00
_cell.angle_beta   90.00
_cell.angle_gamma   90.00
#
_symmetry.space_group_name_H-M   'P 1'
#
loop_
_entity.id
_entity.type
_entity.pdbx_description
1 polymer ?
#
loop_
_entity_poly.entity_id
_entity_poly.type
_entity_poly.pdbx_seq_one_letter_code
_entity_poly.pdbx_strand_id
1 'polypeptide(L)'
;MLTATFLVLSLAVAALGWGQVPGFLDEFDGPNLNAEWTPINPASHDGFGEAGDYAIRGPQGRTAGLRRAMGGQGNFITELSLKLETFFLGGAGGTHSDLKVRFTGSGAWFEVVVNSFKSIRVTSSELGGNLQDPMTLGGIREGDRLSFQFSYNDATSTMSVNYAINEDQWQTLASGSGITRTALQSSEIVLFKFGANEATMPRVRLDRYEVVSAEPRITASGLQIVTGERGCRLSWNSIPGKLYTIVQSSDLLDWEEVAVDLPASPPLNTHRVDAFCSGSKSFFRILEQDATTWPHGNYCAMLAQEIQGKKHAFLAGNLSYYVGGRYTSWDLREHETLGLTHPFHHDLRGRGTGIVTDATTGTGHDFGGWEFYKDSKVAYGTVIVNGQSFPNPIPTRMFWRPDRMTCEYEVDGVEIREDKFIALNDVVCSIITASHPVEIEFSGHSYVSENRSLQRTATVVHDEANNMVHVSEGGTALARPIEGEELEGALIYDGMSTVISTSETFTDYSAFRDGEGREHYSFRVACGSQGVALCWAMNDSFINARDRVTTVLANPRANLTAKTAHMNELLTNQIPYFRCSDPDIVNIYYYLWAIYLMYYIDVGEGWEVYPHTQTAVHNFLGMHRFDANFQIKVGAWVRDKDYYAYGNVLIWSALLPYARSGGRLPDNMGQSWLSPVWGTTTDHVIGAWDIYEHSGDSGFIEDVYEPYFKPLFWNGINNHWGARFDAANCLKRMALLTGNPADVAHWDSVGEIDNLENWMNSEWERATPDYWGNTAPAIYPPGSDDRALFWTGMAYMRNSWFPEEWARRMTGRWAINSEIGFNGPIPPTLVAMQDIDHTFPSFAAAPDLAYYSIIGMYNRNVGKNANVMGLGHLKTYNMKWGIPVAPESYDNEWEIWGDQYSNFNAGKILIILNGIAGLDYSIPEGSFQISGHMPEEWSFMELRVPITQSDQTDWVNVRIDRVELGEGLIEKTVTVTDNPLQTLKIQPWLEEKVLVEGPGDDDASRPTGHLSYVLDGTTDASVTIRLQE
;
A
#
# COMPACT_ATOMS: atom_id res chain seq x y z
N MET A 1 21.96 42.66 -11.66
CA MET A 1 21.19 43.33 -10.60
C MET A 1 19.91 43.87 -11.21
N LEU A 2 18.86 43.04 -11.25
CA LEU A 2 17.49 43.49 -11.50
C LEU A 2 16.76 43.42 -10.16
N THR A 3 16.29 44.57 -9.70
CA THR A 3 15.47 44.75 -8.50
C THR A 3 14.12 44.06 -8.71
N ALA A 4 13.91 42.94 -8.01
CA ALA A 4 12.60 42.32 -7.88
C ALA A 4 11.73 43.17 -6.94
N THR A 5 10.68 43.76 -7.51
CA THR A 5 9.69 44.54 -6.78
C THR A 5 8.83 43.59 -5.94
N PHE A 6 8.98 43.63 -4.61
CA PHE A 6 8.09 42.93 -3.69
C PHE A 6 6.71 43.60 -3.70
N LEU A 7 5.71 42.91 -4.24
CA LEU A 7 4.31 43.31 -4.13
C LEU A 7 3.72 42.64 -2.88
N VAL A 8 3.57 43.40 -1.79
CA VAL A 8 2.82 42.95 -0.61
C VAL A 8 1.33 43.10 -0.95
N LEU A 9 0.63 41.97 -1.16
CA LEU A 9 -0.82 41.96 -1.35
C LEU A 9 -1.50 41.88 0.03
N SER A 10 -2.41 42.82 0.29
CA SER A 10 -3.17 42.94 1.52
C SER A 10 -4.06 41.71 1.77
N LEU A 11 -3.93 41.05 2.92
CA LEU A 11 -4.87 40.01 3.37
C LEU A 11 -6.23 40.64 3.69
N ALA A 12 -7.27 40.19 3.01
CA ALA A 12 -8.66 40.35 3.46
C ALA A 12 -9.15 38.97 3.95
N VAL A 13 -9.41 38.85 5.25
CA VAL A 13 -10.06 37.68 5.83
C VAL A 13 -11.56 37.80 5.55
N ALA A 14 -12.06 37.02 4.60
CA ALA A 14 -13.49 36.84 4.38
C ALA A 14 -13.89 35.44 4.88
N ALA A 15 -14.49 35.38 6.06
CA ALA A 15 -15.10 34.17 6.61
C ALA A 15 -16.57 34.13 6.22
N LEU A 16 -16.89 33.79 4.97
CA LEU A 16 -18.25 33.46 4.52
C LEU A 16 -18.19 32.43 3.38
N GLY A 17 -18.19 31.16 3.74
CA GLY A 17 -18.49 30.00 2.88
C GLY A 17 -19.33 29.03 3.72
N TRP A 18 -20.21 28.26 3.10
CA TRP A 18 -21.15 27.38 3.82
C TRP A 18 -20.33 26.40 4.67
N GLY A 19 -20.40 26.55 6.01
CA GLY A 19 -19.59 25.79 6.96
C GLY A 19 -19.96 24.31 6.99
N GLN A 20 -19.25 23.54 7.81
CA GLN A 20 -19.69 22.20 8.20
C GLN A 20 -21.13 22.23 8.74
N VAL A 21 -21.86 21.12 8.72
CA VAL A 21 -23.18 21.04 9.38
C VAL A 21 -23.06 21.62 10.80
N PRO A 22 -23.71 22.75 11.11
CA PRO A 22 -23.53 23.42 12.38
C PRO A 22 -24.06 22.54 13.51
N GLY A 23 -23.23 22.37 14.54
CA GLY A 23 -23.64 21.74 15.78
C GLY A 23 -24.87 22.44 16.38
N PHE A 24 -25.76 21.67 16.99
CA PHE A 24 -27.02 22.17 17.55
C PHE A 24 -27.47 21.30 18.70
N LEU A 25 -28.02 21.91 19.74
CA LEU A 25 -28.61 21.20 20.87
C LEU A 25 -29.87 21.94 21.32
N ASP A 26 -30.95 21.19 21.49
CA ASP A 26 -32.18 21.66 22.12
C ASP A 26 -32.66 20.59 23.12
N GLU A 27 -32.67 20.94 24.39
CA GLU A 27 -33.14 20.09 25.50
C GLU A 27 -34.63 20.33 25.82
N PHE A 28 -35.33 21.17 25.03
CA PHE A 28 -36.76 21.47 25.18
C PHE A 28 -37.20 21.87 26.61
N ASP A 29 -36.30 22.47 27.38
CA ASP A 29 -36.50 22.85 28.79
C ASP A 29 -36.76 24.36 28.98
N GLY A 30 -36.73 25.13 27.89
CA GLY A 30 -36.95 26.58 27.88
C GLY A 30 -38.43 27.00 27.83
N PRO A 31 -38.74 28.29 28.08
CA PRO A 31 -40.12 28.81 28.05
C PRO A 31 -40.69 28.99 26.63
N ASN A 32 -39.83 28.97 25.60
CA ASN A 32 -40.19 29.15 24.20
C ASN A 32 -39.39 28.16 23.35
N LEU A 33 -39.97 27.75 22.22
CA LEU A 33 -39.32 26.84 21.27
C LEU A 33 -38.13 27.55 20.62
N ASN A 34 -36.99 26.86 20.48
CA ASN A 34 -35.81 27.42 19.83
C ASN A 34 -36.18 27.96 18.44
N ALA A 35 -35.73 29.18 18.13
CA ALA A 35 -36.10 29.90 16.91
C ALA A 35 -35.62 29.20 15.62
N GLU A 36 -34.69 28.26 15.71
CA GLU A 36 -34.26 27.41 14.58
C GLU A 36 -35.29 26.35 14.18
N TRP A 37 -36.29 26.08 15.03
CA TRP A 37 -37.40 25.21 14.69
C TRP A 37 -38.51 25.97 13.97
N THR A 38 -39.00 25.37 12.89
CA THR A 38 -40.23 25.76 12.18
C THR A 38 -41.36 24.79 12.54
N PRO A 39 -42.42 25.24 13.26
CA PRO A 39 -43.57 24.41 13.60
C PRO A 39 -44.41 24.04 12.36
N ILE A 40 -44.73 22.76 12.22
CA ILE A 40 -45.63 22.22 11.21
C ILE A 40 -47.01 22.05 11.85
N ASN A 41 -48.01 22.77 11.32
CA ASN A 41 -49.37 22.84 11.87
C ASN A 41 -49.41 23.32 13.35
N PRO A 42 -49.07 24.61 13.59
CA PRO A 42 -48.88 25.16 14.94
C PRO A 42 -50.08 24.98 15.89
N ALA A 43 -51.30 24.90 15.37
CA ALA A 43 -52.51 24.69 16.18
C ALA A 43 -52.56 23.33 16.88
N SER A 44 -51.69 22.39 16.50
CA SER A 44 -51.59 21.04 17.10
C SER A 44 -50.45 20.91 18.10
N HIS A 45 -49.79 22.02 18.44
CA HIS A 45 -48.72 22.09 19.42
C HIS A 45 -49.33 22.50 20.77
N ASP A 46 -49.13 21.67 21.80
CA ASP A 46 -49.62 21.96 23.14
C ASP A 46 -48.65 22.87 23.93
N GLY A 47 -47.46 23.08 23.39
CA GLY A 47 -46.40 23.87 24.01
C GLY A 47 -45.59 23.06 25.03
N PHE A 48 -44.87 23.77 25.90
CA PHE A 48 -44.06 23.16 26.95
C PHE A 48 -44.91 22.63 28.10
N GLY A 49 -44.62 21.41 28.54
CA GLY A 49 -45.16 20.85 29.77
C GLY A 49 -44.43 21.37 31.03
N GLU A 50 -45.01 21.13 32.21
CA GLU A 50 -44.45 21.56 33.51
C GLU A 50 -43.08 20.93 33.85
N ALA A 51 -42.64 19.91 33.09
CA ALA A 51 -41.43 19.12 33.34
C ALA A 51 -40.28 19.37 32.34
N GLY A 52 -40.40 20.37 31.45
CA GLY A 52 -39.35 20.68 30.46
C GLY A 52 -39.37 19.77 29.22
N ASP A 53 -40.56 19.56 28.64
CA ASP A 53 -40.75 18.81 27.41
C ASP A 53 -41.71 19.52 26.44
N TYR A 54 -41.52 19.36 25.13
CA TYR A 54 -42.35 20.04 24.13
C TYR A 54 -43.37 19.07 23.51
N ALA A 55 -44.66 19.33 23.74
CA ALA A 55 -45.75 18.42 23.41
C ALA A 55 -46.43 18.74 22.06
N ILE A 56 -46.60 17.71 21.22
CA ILE A 56 -47.24 17.79 19.90
C ILE A 56 -48.32 16.72 19.78
N ARG A 57 -49.48 17.10 19.23
CA ARG A 57 -50.58 16.18 18.90
C ARG A 57 -50.73 16.03 17.39
N GLY A 58 -51.08 14.82 16.92
CA GLY A 58 -51.33 14.54 15.51
C GLY A 58 -52.83 14.57 15.15
N PRO A 59 -53.33 15.60 14.45
CA PRO A 59 -54.73 15.64 14.01
C PRO A 59 -55.01 14.66 12.86
N GLN A 60 -56.27 14.25 12.70
CA GLN A 60 -56.68 13.34 11.63
C GLN A 60 -56.39 13.93 10.23
N GLY A 61 -55.75 13.14 9.37
CA GLY A 61 -55.55 13.47 7.95
C GLY A 61 -54.60 14.63 7.70
N ARG A 62 -53.88 15.12 8.72
CA ARG A 62 -52.91 16.21 8.62
C ARG A 62 -51.64 15.85 9.39
N THR A 63 -50.52 16.41 8.96
CA THR A 63 -49.22 16.30 9.63
C THR A 63 -49.06 17.42 10.66
N ALA A 64 -48.53 17.10 11.84
CA ALA A 64 -48.05 18.06 12.82
C ALA A 64 -46.62 17.71 13.27
N GLY A 65 -45.77 18.67 13.61
CA GLY A 65 -44.36 18.38 13.89
C GLY A 65 -43.42 19.58 13.93
N LEU A 66 -42.11 19.32 13.94
CA LEU A 66 -41.05 20.32 13.87
C LEU A 66 -40.14 20.07 12.68
N ARG A 67 -39.65 21.16 12.05
CA ARG A 67 -38.64 21.14 10.98
C ARG A 67 -37.49 22.07 11.32
N ARG A 68 -36.26 21.66 11.06
CA ARG A 68 -35.05 22.49 11.13
C ARG A 68 -34.22 22.34 9.86
N ALA A 69 -33.64 23.42 9.37
CA ALA A 69 -32.63 23.34 8.30
C ALA A 69 -31.33 22.76 8.87
N MET A 70 -30.73 21.77 8.20
CA MET A 70 -29.47 21.19 8.68
C MET A 70 -28.32 22.18 8.48
N GLY A 71 -28.27 22.86 7.33
CA GLY A 71 -27.20 23.79 6.98
C GLY A 71 -25.85 23.09 6.77
N GLY A 72 -24.97 23.65 5.95
CA GLY A 72 -23.61 23.13 5.78
C GLY A 72 -23.46 21.77 5.09
N GLN A 73 -22.25 21.19 5.16
CA GLN A 73 -21.86 19.91 4.53
C GLN A 73 -20.93 19.09 5.45
N GLY A 74 -20.69 17.81 5.16
CA GLY A 74 -19.78 16.95 5.93
C GLY A 74 -20.45 16.00 6.93
N ASN A 75 -19.63 15.26 7.66
CA ASN A 75 -20.08 14.24 8.62
C ASN A 75 -20.85 14.88 9.78
N PHE A 76 -21.95 14.25 10.18
CA PHE A 76 -22.69 14.64 11.37
C PHE A 76 -23.33 13.43 12.05
N ILE A 77 -23.55 13.57 13.36
CA ILE A 77 -24.39 12.68 14.16
C ILE A 77 -25.60 13.48 14.62
N THR A 78 -26.81 12.96 14.45
CA THR A 78 -28.04 13.52 15.01
C THR A 78 -28.63 12.57 16.03
N GLU A 79 -28.89 13.05 17.24
CA GLU A 79 -29.59 12.29 18.28
C GLU A 79 -30.93 12.95 18.62
N LEU A 80 -31.96 12.14 18.77
CA LEU A 80 -33.30 12.55 19.17
C LEU A 80 -33.78 11.65 20.28
N SER A 81 -34.41 12.22 21.30
CA SER A 81 -35.17 11.50 22.31
C SER A 81 -36.59 12.10 22.40
N LEU A 82 -37.58 11.23 22.65
CA LEU A 82 -38.97 11.61 22.86
C LEU A 82 -39.74 10.57 23.68
N LYS A 83 -40.88 10.98 24.25
CA LYS A 83 -41.85 10.10 24.92
C LYS A 83 -43.13 9.97 24.11
N LEU A 84 -43.66 8.75 24.06
CA LEU A 84 -44.95 8.44 23.44
C LEU A 84 -46.03 8.38 24.53
N GLU A 85 -46.97 9.33 24.57
CA GLU A 85 -47.95 9.42 25.69
C GLU A 85 -49.34 8.86 25.38
N THR A 86 -49.89 9.20 24.22
CA THR A 86 -51.14 8.63 23.73
C THR A 86 -50.79 8.15 22.35
N PHE A 87 -50.32 6.92 22.17
CA PHE A 87 -49.86 6.44 20.87
C PHE A 87 -50.20 4.96 20.64
N PHE A 88 -49.95 4.10 21.62
CA PHE A 88 -50.15 2.65 21.52
C PHE A 88 -51.48 2.17 22.16
N LEU A 89 -52.04 2.91 23.12
CA LEU A 89 -53.35 2.66 23.76
C LEU A 89 -53.58 1.24 24.34
N GLY A 90 -52.51 0.57 24.78
CA GLY A 90 -52.52 -0.67 25.59
C GLY A 90 -53.73 -1.60 25.42
N GLY A 91 -53.79 -2.35 24.32
CA GLY A 91 -54.85 -3.33 24.06
C GLY A 91 -56.04 -2.83 23.23
N ALA A 92 -56.08 -1.55 22.84
CA ALA A 92 -57.13 -0.96 22.01
C ALA A 92 -56.78 -0.84 20.50
N GLY A 93 -55.70 -1.49 20.04
CA GLY A 93 -55.29 -1.47 18.63
C GLY A 93 -54.50 -0.23 18.19
N GLY A 94 -53.93 0.56 19.11
CA GLY A 94 -53.14 1.75 18.75
C GLY A 94 -53.98 2.95 18.29
N THR A 95 -53.35 4.12 18.20
CA THR A 95 -54.02 5.35 17.73
C THR A 95 -54.27 5.42 16.22
N HIS A 96 -53.79 4.43 15.45
CA HIS A 96 -53.78 4.42 13.99
C HIS A 96 -53.02 5.65 13.44
N SER A 97 -51.75 5.74 13.85
CA SER A 97 -50.87 6.88 13.59
C SER A 97 -49.44 6.45 13.30
N ASP A 98 -48.70 7.31 12.60
CA ASP A 98 -47.27 7.20 12.33
C ASP A 98 -46.51 8.36 13.01
N LEU A 99 -45.43 8.03 13.70
CA LEU A 99 -44.34 8.94 14.06
C LEU A 99 -43.23 8.77 13.03
N LYS A 100 -42.78 9.88 12.45
CA LYS A 100 -41.74 9.93 11.44
C LYS A 100 -40.60 10.82 11.91
N VAL A 101 -39.38 10.30 11.91
CA VAL A 101 -38.15 11.07 12.10
C VAL A 101 -37.40 10.99 10.79
N ARG A 102 -37.24 12.13 10.11
CA ARG A 102 -36.82 12.12 8.70
C ARG A 102 -35.93 13.28 8.34
N PHE A 103 -35.09 13.03 7.35
CA PHE A 103 -34.39 14.05 6.60
C PHE A 103 -35.09 14.25 5.26
N THR A 104 -35.29 15.50 4.86
CA THR A 104 -35.95 15.84 3.60
C THR A 104 -35.17 16.92 2.84
N GLY A 105 -35.24 16.86 1.52
CA GLY A 105 -34.92 17.97 0.63
C GLY A 105 -35.62 17.80 -0.72
N SER A 106 -35.17 18.54 -1.74
CA SER A 106 -35.89 18.66 -3.02
C SER A 106 -36.05 17.32 -3.75
N GLY A 107 -37.19 16.66 -3.56
CA GLY A 107 -37.54 15.40 -4.23
C GLY A 107 -36.94 14.14 -3.61
N ALA A 108 -36.17 14.27 -2.52
CA ALA A 108 -35.49 13.16 -1.85
C ALA A 108 -35.72 13.19 -0.33
N TRP A 109 -35.76 12.01 0.29
CA TRP A 109 -35.92 11.86 1.74
C TRP A 109 -35.33 10.54 2.26
N PHE A 110 -34.96 10.56 3.53
CA PHE A 110 -34.62 9.40 4.35
C PHE A 110 -35.46 9.44 5.62
N GLU A 111 -36.24 8.40 5.93
CA GLU A 111 -37.13 8.41 7.11
C GLU A 111 -37.17 7.11 7.90
N VAL A 112 -37.23 7.26 9.22
CA VAL A 112 -37.63 6.22 10.17
C VAL A 112 -39.10 6.43 10.50
N VAL A 113 -39.90 5.36 10.39
CA VAL A 113 -41.33 5.41 10.71
C VAL A 113 -41.68 4.39 11.78
N VAL A 114 -42.23 4.87 12.90
CA VAL A 114 -42.83 4.06 13.96
C VAL A 114 -44.34 4.21 13.90
N ASN A 115 -45.06 3.11 13.70
CA ASN A 115 -46.52 3.14 13.71
C ASN A 115 -47.09 2.77 15.08
N SER A 116 -48.35 3.13 15.32
CA SER A 116 -49.06 2.86 16.57
C SER A 116 -49.29 1.36 16.87
N PHE A 117 -48.91 0.46 15.97
CA PHE A 117 -48.93 -1.00 16.15
C PHE A 117 -47.56 -1.54 16.57
N LYS A 118 -46.62 -0.66 16.96
CA LYS A 118 -45.25 -0.97 17.37
C LYS A 118 -44.36 -1.50 16.24
N SER A 119 -44.73 -1.30 14.98
CA SER A 119 -43.83 -1.61 13.87
C SER A 119 -42.95 -0.40 13.56
N ILE A 120 -41.65 -0.65 13.40
CA ILE A 120 -40.64 0.34 13.01
C ILE A 120 -40.00 -0.08 11.68
N ARG A 121 -39.72 0.89 10.81
CA ARG A 121 -39.03 0.69 9.52
C ARG A 121 -38.16 1.90 9.16
N VAL A 122 -37.12 1.66 8.38
CA VAL A 122 -36.25 2.69 7.78
C VAL A 122 -36.42 2.65 6.28
N THR A 123 -36.62 3.80 5.67
CA THR A 123 -36.91 3.92 4.24
C THR A 123 -36.14 5.08 3.62
N SER A 124 -35.84 4.96 2.32
CA SER A 124 -35.24 6.04 1.53
C SER A 124 -35.93 6.12 0.16
N SER A 125 -36.17 7.34 -0.32
CA SER A 125 -36.62 7.55 -1.71
C SER A 125 -35.51 7.27 -2.72
N GLU A 126 -34.26 7.45 -2.33
CA GLU A 126 -33.09 7.31 -3.21
C GLU A 126 -32.68 5.84 -3.37
N LEU A 127 -32.91 5.02 -2.35
CA LEU A 127 -32.64 3.57 -2.38
C LEU A 127 -33.88 2.74 -2.76
N GLY A 128 -35.06 3.34 -2.82
CA GLY A 128 -36.27 2.70 -3.33
C GLY A 128 -36.87 1.64 -2.42
N GLY A 129 -37.29 2.02 -1.21
CA GLY A 129 -38.09 1.14 -0.33
C GLY A 129 -37.60 1.11 1.12
N ASN A 130 -37.90 0.01 1.83
CA ASN A 130 -37.35 -0.24 3.16
C ASN A 130 -35.89 -0.72 3.04
N LEU A 131 -35.01 -0.22 3.88
CA LEU A 131 -33.60 -0.67 3.93
C LEU A 131 -33.46 -2.06 4.57
N GLN A 132 -34.42 -2.45 5.40
CA GLN A 132 -34.53 -3.75 6.08
C GLN A 132 -36.01 -4.09 6.26
N ASP A 133 -36.33 -5.36 6.55
CA ASP A 133 -37.70 -5.75 6.86
C ASP A 133 -38.24 -5.01 8.11
N PRO A 134 -39.50 -4.51 8.09
CA PRO A 134 -40.09 -3.86 9.26
C PRO A 134 -40.09 -4.78 10.48
N MET A 135 -39.58 -4.29 11.61
CA MET A 135 -39.52 -5.04 12.85
C MET A 135 -40.57 -4.55 13.85
N THR A 136 -40.86 -5.37 14.87
CA THR A 136 -41.75 -5.00 15.98
C THR A 136 -40.90 -4.55 17.18
N LEU A 137 -41.16 -3.37 17.71
CA LEU A 137 -40.57 -2.87 18.95
C LEU A 137 -41.12 -3.67 20.14
N GLY A 138 -40.36 -4.69 20.55
CA GLY A 138 -40.64 -5.49 21.74
C GLY A 138 -40.51 -4.66 23.02
N GLY A 139 -41.34 -4.91 24.02
CA GLY A 139 -41.21 -4.29 25.34
C GLY A 139 -41.75 -2.85 25.48
N ILE A 140 -41.81 -2.05 24.41
CA ILE A 140 -42.26 -0.65 24.46
C ILE A 140 -43.73 -0.50 24.90
N ARG A 141 -44.01 0.46 25.76
CA ARG A 141 -45.31 0.79 26.33
C ARG A 141 -45.60 2.29 26.21
N GLU A 142 -46.85 2.62 26.46
CA GLU A 142 -47.27 4.01 26.59
C GLU A 142 -46.51 4.67 27.76
N GLY A 143 -45.94 5.85 27.53
CA GLY A 143 -45.11 6.61 28.47
C GLY A 143 -43.60 6.35 28.37
N ASP A 144 -43.18 5.31 27.64
CA ASP A 144 -41.75 5.00 27.47
C ASP A 144 -41.04 6.07 26.60
N ARG A 145 -39.74 6.23 26.86
CA ARG A 145 -38.82 7.05 26.06
C ARG A 145 -38.29 6.23 24.89
N LEU A 146 -38.30 6.81 23.70
CA LEU A 146 -37.73 6.26 22.48
C LEU A 146 -36.69 7.25 21.94
N SER A 147 -35.47 6.75 21.71
CA SER A 147 -34.34 7.54 21.22
C SER A 147 -33.85 7.00 19.87
N PHE A 148 -33.37 7.90 19.02
CA PHE A 148 -32.79 7.61 17.71
C PHE A 148 -31.44 8.30 17.56
N GLN A 149 -30.47 7.59 16.98
CA GLN A 149 -29.18 8.15 16.58
C GLN A 149 -29.01 7.92 15.07
N PHE A 150 -28.72 8.99 14.35
CA PHE A 150 -28.44 9.00 12.91
C PHE A 150 -26.99 9.41 12.72
N SER A 151 -26.19 8.56 12.07
CA SER A 151 -24.79 8.85 11.76
C SER A 151 -24.61 8.91 10.25
N TYR A 152 -24.30 10.11 9.75
CA TYR A 152 -24.06 10.33 8.32
C TYR A 152 -22.56 10.49 8.06
N ASN A 153 -22.05 9.64 7.17
CA ASN A 153 -20.71 9.75 6.61
C ASN A 153 -20.82 10.26 5.17
N ASP A 154 -20.36 11.47 4.96
CA ASP A 154 -20.52 12.20 3.70
C ASP A 154 -19.62 11.64 2.59
N ALA A 155 -18.43 11.16 2.94
CA ALA A 155 -17.49 10.54 1.99
C ALA A 155 -18.05 9.24 1.37
N THR A 156 -18.83 8.49 2.15
CA THR A 156 -19.42 7.22 1.72
C THR A 156 -20.90 7.32 1.39
N SER A 157 -21.51 8.51 1.52
CA SER A 157 -22.96 8.73 1.39
C SER A 157 -23.79 7.71 2.18
N THR A 158 -23.31 7.34 3.37
CA THR A 158 -23.89 6.27 4.19
C THR A 158 -24.58 6.86 5.41
N MET A 159 -25.84 6.48 5.61
CA MET A 159 -26.63 6.81 6.80
C MET A 159 -26.87 5.55 7.63
N SER A 160 -26.41 5.56 8.88
CA SER A 160 -26.68 4.50 9.86
C SER A 160 -27.66 4.99 10.92
N VAL A 161 -28.59 4.12 11.33
CA VAL A 161 -29.64 4.44 12.30
C VAL A 161 -29.60 3.44 13.45
N ASN A 162 -29.49 3.94 14.67
CA ASN A 162 -29.66 3.17 15.90
C ASN A 162 -30.88 3.68 16.68
N TYR A 163 -31.45 2.84 17.54
CA TYR A 163 -32.55 3.21 18.44
C TYR A 163 -32.34 2.65 19.86
N ALA A 164 -32.96 3.27 20.85
CA ALA A 164 -32.97 2.82 22.25
C ALA A 164 -34.33 3.09 22.91
N ILE A 165 -34.72 2.27 23.89
CA ILE A 165 -35.94 2.45 24.69
C ILE A 165 -35.52 2.67 26.15
N ASN A 166 -36.07 3.68 26.83
CA ASN A 166 -35.82 3.96 28.26
C ASN A 166 -34.33 4.03 28.69
N GLU A 167 -33.45 4.55 27.82
CA GLU A 167 -31.99 4.64 28.05
C GLU A 167 -31.25 3.29 28.13
N ASP A 168 -31.85 2.23 27.59
CA ASP A 168 -31.17 0.95 27.34
C ASP A 168 -30.06 1.08 26.27
N GLN A 169 -29.23 0.05 26.10
CA GLN A 169 -28.18 0.03 25.07
C GLN A 169 -28.73 0.29 23.66
N TRP A 170 -28.01 1.11 22.88
CA TRP A 170 -28.32 1.36 21.46
C TRP A 170 -28.36 0.06 20.66
N GLN A 171 -29.44 -0.11 19.89
CA GLN A 171 -29.62 -1.22 18.96
C GLN A 171 -29.59 -0.71 17.53
N THR A 172 -28.86 -1.39 16.66
CA THR A 172 -28.82 -1.06 15.23
C THR A 172 -30.15 -1.37 14.57
N LEU A 173 -30.69 -0.37 13.86
CA LEU A 173 -31.95 -0.48 13.13
C LEU A 173 -31.72 -0.76 11.64
N ALA A 174 -30.89 0.06 10.98
CA ALA A 174 -30.52 -0.12 9.58
C ALA A 174 -29.29 0.75 9.22
N SER A 175 -28.64 0.41 8.10
CA SER A 175 -27.64 1.26 7.46
C SER A 175 -27.82 1.18 5.94
N GLY A 176 -27.56 2.26 5.21
CA GLY A 176 -27.66 2.28 3.76
C GLY A 176 -26.72 3.31 3.14
N SER A 177 -26.03 2.89 2.09
CA SER A 177 -25.15 3.73 1.26
C SER A 177 -25.90 4.21 0.00
N GLY A 178 -25.63 5.44 -0.45
CA GLY A 178 -26.33 6.10 -1.56
C GLY A 178 -27.36 7.15 -1.14
N ILE A 179 -27.32 7.61 0.11
CA ILE A 179 -28.15 8.75 0.58
C ILE A 179 -27.42 10.04 0.24
N THR A 180 -27.92 10.80 -0.72
CA THR A 180 -27.26 12.02 -1.17
C THR A 180 -27.65 13.21 -0.29
N ARG A 181 -26.85 14.27 -0.34
CA ARG A 181 -27.14 15.53 0.35
C ARG A 181 -28.49 16.14 -0.05
N THR A 182 -29.05 15.75 -1.19
CA THR A 182 -30.40 16.17 -1.62
C THR A 182 -31.46 15.74 -0.60
N ALA A 183 -31.28 14.58 0.05
CA ALA A 183 -32.19 14.09 1.08
C ALA A 183 -31.98 14.74 2.46
N LEU A 184 -30.87 15.46 2.68
CA LEU A 184 -30.38 15.86 4.01
C LEU A 184 -30.50 17.37 4.30
N GLN A 185 -31.32 18.10 3.54
CA GLN A 185 -31.40 19.56 3.65
C GLN A 185 -32.09 20.02 4.94
N SER A 186 -33.06 19.26 5.44
CA SER A 186 -33.76 19.55 6.68
C SER A 186 -34.05 18.29 7.47
N SER A 187 -34.06 18.41 8.80
CA SER A 187 -34.50 17.37 9.73
C SER A 187 -35.92 17.68 10.20
N GLU A 188 -36.77 16.66 10.25
CA GLU A 188 -38.17 16.77 10.65
C GLU A 188 -38.59 15.66 11.61
N ILE A 189 -39.40 16.04 12.59
CA ILE A 189 -40.06 15.14 13.53
C ILE A 189 -41.56 15.34 13.38
N VAL A 190 -42.27 14.32 12.89
CA VAL A 190 -43.64 14.46 12.37
C VAL A 190 -44.55 13.37 12.92
N LEU A 191 -45.74 13.78 13.35
CA LEU A 191 -46.87 12.91 13.65
C LEU A 191 -47.94 13.00 12.57
N PHE A 192 -48.48 11.84 12.19
CA PHE A 192 -49.58 11.71 11.24
C PHE A 192 -50.60 10.68 11.71
N LYS A 193 -51.89 11.08 11.80
CA LYS A 193 -52.99 10.19 12.17
C LYS A 193 -53.84 9.83 10.94
N PHE A 194 -53.96 8.53 10.64
CA PHE A 194 -54.84 8.01 9.58
C PHE A 194 -56.15 7.42 10.10
N GLY A 195 -56.24 7.09 11.40
CA GLY A 195 -57.50 6.63 12.01
C GLY A 195 -58.56 7.72 12.14
N ALA A 196 -59.83 7.33 12.03
CA ALA A 196 -60.97 8.27 12.05
C ALA A 196 -61.44 8.69 13.46
N ASN A 197 -60.92 8.08 14.52
CA ASN A 197 -61.36 8.37 15.88
C ASN A 197 -60.55 9.53 16.51
N GLU A 198 -61.12 10.73 16.54
CA GLU A 198 -60.48 11.92 17.14
C GLU A 198 -60.25 11.81 18.65
N ALA A 199 -60.96 10.93 19.37
CA ALA A 199 -60.73 10.69 20.79
C ALA A 199 -59.39 9.96 21.08
N THR A 200 -58.67 9.55 20.04
CA THR A 200 -57.40 8.80 20.11
C THR A 200 -56.27 9.54 19.39
N MET A 201 -56.22 10.88 19.50
CA MET A 201 -55.14 11.65 18.85
C MET A 201 -53.76 11.24 19.40
N PRO A 202 -52.79 10.92 18.52
CA PRO A 202 -51.44 10.61 18.94
C PRO A 202 -50.81 11.82 19.64
N ARG A 203 -50.08 11.60 20.73
CA ARG A 203 -49.33 12.65 21.44
C ARG A 203 -47.91 12.19 21.73
N VAL A 204 -46.95 13.04 21.39
CA VAL A 204 -45.53 12.85 21.74
C VAL A 204 -44.99 14.06 22.46
N ARG A 205 -43.97 13.84 23.27
CA ARG A 205 -43.24 14.88 23.97
C ARG A 205 -41.76 14.78 23.66
N LEU A 206 -41.18 15.85 23.11
CA LEU A 206 -39.77 15.92 22.76
C LEU A 206 -38.98 16.37 23.99
N ASP A 207 -37.89 15.67 24.28
CA ASP A 207 -37.02 15.97 25.43
C ASP A 207 -35.56 16.27 25.05
N ARG A 208 -35.04 15.79 23.91
CA ARG A 208 -33.71 16.19 23.42
C ARG A 208 -33.57 16.05 21.92
N TYR A 209 -32.93 17.02 21.28
CA TYR A 209 -32.44 16.90 19.91
C TYR A 209 -31.05 17.52 19.79
N GLU A 210 -30.09 16.78 19.25
CA GLU A 210 -28.70 17.21 19.11
C GLU A 210 -28.15 16.89 17.72
N VAL A 211 -27.27 17.76 17.20
CA VAL A 211 -26.45 17.56 16.01
C VAL A 211 -24.99 17.83 16.39
N VAL A 212 -24.11 16.85 16.18
CA VAL A 212 -22.67 16.93 16.46
C VAL A 212 -21.88 16.84 15.16
N SER A 213 -20.93 17.76 14.97
CA SER A 213 -20.03 17.85 13.81
C SER A 213 -18.58 17.53 14.22
N ALA A 214 -17.85 16.74 13.43
CA ALA A 214 -16.42 16.46 13.66
C ALA A 214 -15.54 17.56 13.04
N GLU A 215 -15.00 18.49 13.82
CA GLU A 215 -14.19 19.60 13.28
C GLU A 215 -12.69 19.27 13.15
N PRO A 216 -12.06 19.54 11.98
CA PRO A 216 -10.66 19.91 11.88
C PRO A 216 -10.49 21.43 12.06
N ARG A 217 -9.52 21.86 12.89
CA ARG A 217 -9.24 23.29 13.14
C ARG A 217 -8.45 23.90 11.99
N ILE A 218 -8.73 25.18 11.66
CA ILE A 218 -7.94 25.98 10.73
C ILE A 218 -6.73 26.60 11.48
N THR A 219 -5.51 26.23 11.10
CA THR A 219 -4.27 26.86 11.59
C THR A 219 -4.00 28.15 10.82
N ALA A 220 -4.29 29.31 11.42
CA ALA A 220 -4.04 30.62 10.81
C ALA A 220 -2.70 31.28 11.22
N SER A 221 -1.95 30.73 12.18
CA SER A 221 -0.68 31.32 12.63
C SER A 221 0.52 30.75 11.86
N GLY A 222 1.20 31.61 11.08
CA GLY A 222 2.51 31.30 10.50
C GLY A 222 2.55 30.81 9.05
N LEU A 223 1.43 30.83 8.30
CA LEU A 223 1.42 30.47 6.88
C LEU A 223 2.16 31.52 6.02
N GLN A 224 3.26 31.12 5.40
CA GLN A 224 4.03 31.89 4.42
C GLN A 224 3.86 31.27 3.04
N ILE A 225 3.65 32.10 2.01
CA ILE A 225 3.55 31.66 0.62
C ILE A 225 4.63 32.40 -0.19
N VAL A 226 5.48 31.64 -0.88
CA VAL A 226 6.50 32.15 -1.78
C VAL A 226 6.18 31.68 -3.19
N THR A 227 5.77 32.59 -4.07
CA THR A 227 5.43 32.28 -5.46
C THR A 227 6.66 32.28 -6.36
N GLY A 228 6.76 31.33 -7.30
CA GLY A 228 7.79 31.24 -8.32
C GLY A 228 7.20 31.01 -9.72
N GLU A 229 8.04 30.97 -10.74
CA GLU A 229 7.60 30.88 -12.16
C GLU A 229 6.80 29.61 -12.51
N ARG A 230 6.86 28.55 -11.69
CA ARG A 230 6.21 27.25 -11.95
C ARG A 230 5.29 26.75 -10.82
N GLY A 231 4.98 27.59 -9.83
CA GLY A 231 4.18 27.19 -8.66
C GLY A 231 4.40 28.07 -7.43
N CYS A 232 3.96 27.60 -6.27
CA CYS A 232 4.20 28.28 -4.99
C CYS A 232 4.71 27.32 -3.90
N ARG A 233 5.48 27.85 -2.95
CA ARG A 233 5.95 27.14 -1.76
C ARG A 233 5.19 27.68 -0.55
N LEU A 234 4.47 26.80 0.14
CA LEU A 234 3.75 27.10 1.38
C LEU A 234 4.59 26.62 2.57
N SER A 235 4.69 27.42 3.62
CA SER A 235 5.29 27.02 4.89
C SER A 235 4.40 27.43 6.06
N TRP A 236 4.18 26.56 7.05
CA TRP A 236 3.31 26.84 8.21
C TRP A 236 3.85 26.20 9.49
N ASN A 237 3.47 26.76 10.63
CA ASN A 237 3.85 26.20 11.93
C ASN A 237 3.23 24.81 12.09
N SER A 238 4.05 23.85 12.51
CA SER A 238 3.68 22.44 12.57
C SER A 238 3.74 21.91 14.00
N ILE A 239 2.75 21.11 14.38
CA ILE A 239 2.53 20.59 15.73
C ILE A 239 2.69 19.06 15.70
N PRO A 240 3.54 18.46 16.57
CA PRO A 240 3.70 17.02 16.63
C PRO A 240 2.35 16.28 16.76
N GLY A 241 2.23 15.12 16.11
CA GLY A 241 1.00 14.31 16.17
C GLY A 241 -0.18 14.87 15.35
N LYS A 242 0.06 15.86 14.48
CA LYS A 242 -0.92 16.38 13.53
C LYS A 242 -0.65 15.93 12.10
N LEU A 243 -1.69 16.05 11.29
CA LEU A 243 -1.66 15.95 9.84
C LEU A 243 -2.27 17.22 9.25
N TYR A 244 -1.82 17.57 8.04
CA TYR A 244 -2.19 18.82 7.40
C TYR A 244 -2.72 18.61 5.99
N THR A 245 -3.89 19.16 5.69
CA THR A 245 -4.44 19.17 4.33
C THR A 245 -4.38 20.56 3.75
N ILE A 246 -3.71 20.71 2.62
CA ILE A 246 -3.70 21.92 1.80
C ILE A 246 -4.90 21.86 0.86
N VAL A 247 -5.82 22.81 1.04
CA VAL A 247 -6.89 23.06 0.08
C VAL A 247 -6.65 24.38 -0.63
N GLN A 248 -7.05 24.44 -1.89
CA GLN A 248 -6.99 25.63 -2.73
C GLN A 248 -8.38 25.99 -3.24
N SER A 249 -8.62 27.27 -3.45
CA SER A 249 -9.81 27.77 -4.14
C SER A 249 -9.43 28.91 -5.08
N SER A 250 -10.14 29.04 -6.19
CA SER A 250 -9.98 30.17 -7.11
C SER A 250 -11.02 31.29 -6.86
N ASP A 251 -12.09 30.99 -6.13
CA ASP A 251 -13.25 31.88 -5.95
C ASP A 251 -13.77 31.97 -4.50
N LEU A 252 -13.10 31.29 -3.55
CA LEU A 252 -13.48 31.10 -2.13
C LEU A 252 -14.71 30.22 -1.90
N LEU A 253 -15.36 29.73 -2.95
CA LEU A 253 -16.57 28.92 -2.90
C LEU A 253 -16.24 27.45 -3.06
N ASP A 254 -15.48 27.12 -4.11
CA ASP A 254 -15.09 25.76 -4.43
C ASP A 254 -13.65 25.51 -3.95
N TRP A 255 -13.50 24.57 -3.02
CA TRP A 255 -12.22 24.21 -2.42
C TRP A 255 -11.81 22.82 -2.90
N GLU A 256 -10.66 22.74 -3.55
CA GLU A 256 -10.04 21.51 -4.01
C GLU A 256 -8.89 21.13 -3.09
N GLU A 257 -8.81 19.85 -2.75
CA GLU A 257 -7.67 19.29 -2.02
C GLU A 257 -6.46 19.21 -2.96
N VAL A 258 -5.39 19.92 -2.60
CA VAL A 258 -4.14 19.98 -3.37
C VAL A 258 -3.11 19.03 -2.79
N ALA A 259 -3.11 18.89 -1.47
CA ALA A 259 -2.31 17.90 -0.77
C ALA A 259 -3.07 17.53 0.51
N VAL A 260 -3.29 16.24 0.75
CA VAL A 260 -3.98 15.77 1.95
C VAL A 260 -2.99 15.11 2.89
N ASP A 261 -3.29 15.16 4.18
CA ASP A 261 -2.64 14.34 5.18
C ASP A 261 -1.12 14.47 5.25
N LEU A 262 -0.62 15.69 5.10
CA LEU A 262 0.79 15.99 5.21
C LEU A 262 1.25 15.81 6.66
N PRO A 263 2.28 14.98 6.90
CA PRO A 263 2.86 14.80 8.23
C PRO A 263 3.22 16.11 8.91
N ALA A 264 2.98 16.21 10.22
CA ALA A 264 3.67 17.23 10.99
C ALA A 264 5.19 17.02 10.95
N SER A 265 5.91 18.07 10.53
CA SER A 265 7.35 18.29 10.62
C SER A 265 7.63 19.56 11.46
N PRO A 266 7.51 19.48 12.79
CA PRO A 266 7.78 20.60 13.70
C PRO A 266 9.23 21.10 13.56
N PRO A 267 9.49 22.43 13.69
CA PRO A 267 8.53 23.47 14.02
C PRO A 267 7.75 24.03 12.81
N LEU A 268 8.16 23.72 11.58
CA LEU A 268 7.64 24.32 10.36
C LEU A 268 7.50 23.28 9.25
N ASN A 269 6.27 23.02 8.80
CA ASN A 269 6.02 22.28 7.58
C ASN A 269 6.31 23.16 6.36
N THR A 270 6.80 22.56 5.28
CA THR A 270 6.91 23.21 3.98
C THR A 270 6.43 22.28 2.88
N HIS A 271 5.62 22.79 1.96
CA HIS A 271 5.10 22.03 0.83
C HIS A 271 5.11 22.88 -0.44
N ARG A 272 5.36 22.25 -1.58
CA ARG A 272 5.42 22.91 -2.89
C ARG A 272 4.21 22.49 -3.72
N VAL A 273 3.47 23.47 -4.22
CA VAL A 273 2.36 23.27 -5.15
C VAL A 273 2.85 23.66 -6.54
N ASP A 274 2.99 22.68 -7.43
CA ASP A 274 3.40 22.87 -8.82
C ASP A 274 2.20 23.14 -9.74
N ALA A 275 2.45 23.81 -10.87
CA ALA A 275 1.53 24.11 -11.97
C ALA A 275 0.56 25.29 -11.82
N PHE A 276 0.44 25.97 -10.68
CA PHE A 276 -0.56 27.04 -10.56
C PHE A 276 -0.12 28.26 -9.75
N CYS A 277 0.15 29.36 -10.48
CA CYS A 277 0.16 30.77 -10.06
C CYS A 277 0.06 31.74 -11.27
N SER A 278 -0.27 31.25 -12.48
CA SER A 278 -0.27 32.03 -13.71
C SER A 278 -1.69 32.29 -14.22
N GLY A 279 -2.44 33.19 -13.56
CA GLY A 279 -3.58 33.85 -14.21
C GLY A 279 -4.79 34.23 -13.36
N SER A 280 -5.07 33.54 -12.25
CA SER A 280 -6.26 33.76 -11.41
C SER A 280 -5.89 33.95 -9.94
N LYS A 281 -6.74 34.66 -9.18
CA LYS A 281 -6.60 34.73 -7.71
C LYS A 281 -6.70 33.31 -7.17
N SER A 282 -5.76 32.91 -6.31
CA SER A 282 -5.78 31.61 -5.63
C SER A 282 -5.72 31.84 -4.13
N PHE A 283 -6.54 31.08 -3.41
CA PHE A 283 -6.64 31.10 -1.97
C PHE A 283 -6.22 29.72 -1.45
N PHE A 284 -5.45 29.67 -0.37
CA PHE A 284 -5.00 28.43 0.24
C PHE A 284 -5.46 28.36 1.70
N ARG A 285 -5.79 27.16 2.18
CA ARG A 285 -5.93 26.86 3.61
C ARG A 285 -5.10 25.63 3.95
N ILE A 286 -4.57 25.62 5.15
CA ILE A 286 -3.99 24.44 5.77
C ILE A 286 -4.98 23.99 6.85
N LEU A 287 -5.62 22.85 6.63
CA LEU A 287 -6.49 22.18 7.59
C LEU A 287 -5.62 21.32 8.49
N GLU A 288 -5.86 21.34 9.79
CA GLU A 288 -5.15 20.50 10.75
C GLU A 288 -6.09 19.39 11.26
N GLN A 289 -5.61 18.16 11.30
CA GLN A 289 -6.31 17.02 11.90
C GLN A 289 -5.39 16.26 12.87
N ASP A 290 -5.98 15.64 13.89
CA ASP A 290 -5.25 14.77 14.80
C ASP A 290 -4.83 13.48 14.11
N ALA A 291 -3.53 13.16 14.16
CA ALA A 291 -2.99 11.91 13.60
C ALA A 291 -3.34 10.67 14.45
N THR A 292 -4.02 10.86 15.59
CA THR A 292 -4.39 9.77 16.49
C THR A 292 -5.44 8.80 15.89
N THR A 293 -6.22 9.25 14.91
CA THR A 293 -7.20 8.43 14.16
C THR A 293 -6.71 7.99 12.78
N TRP A 294 -5.45 8.25 12.47
CA TRP A 294 -4.77 7.87 11.23
C TRP A 294 -4.49 6.37 11.16
N PRO A 295 -4.58 5.70 10.01
CA PRO A 295 -3.43 5.63 9.08
C PRO A 295 -3.66 6.36 7.75
N HIS A 296 -2.59 6.47 6.95
CA HIS A 296 -2.57 7.04 5.59
C HIS A 296 -3.51 6.25 4.67
N GLY A 297 -4.82 6.52 4.72
CA GLY A 297 -5.81 5.79 3.93
C GLY A 297 -5.66 5.96 2.41
N ASN A 298 -4.80 6.88 1.94
CA ASN A 298 -4.56 7.13 0.53
C ASN A 298 -3.06 7.11 0.14
N TYR A 299 -2.35 6.03 0.51
CA TYR A 299 -0.97 5.79 0.12
C TYR A 299 -0.72 5.87 -1.39
N CYS A 300 -1.67 5.44 -2.22
CA CYS A 300 -1.56 5.61 -3.66
C CYS A 300 -1.42 7.07 -4.08
N ALA A 301 -2.11 8.01 -3.42
CA ALA A 301 -1.94 9.44 -3.69
C ALA A 301 -0.59 9.96 -3.14
N MET A 302 -0.19 9.52 -1.94
CA MET A 302 1.11 9.89 -1.35
C MET A 302 2.29 9.47 -2.26
N LEU A 303 2.19 8.32 -2.90
CA LEU A 303 3.22 7.75 -3.77
C LEU A 303 3.14 8.24 -5.23
N ALA A 304 2.30 9.23 -5.53
CA ALA A 304 2.20 9.77 -6.89
C ALA A 304 3.52 10.42 -7.32
N GLN A 305 4.07 9.97 -8.46
CA GLN A 305 5.35 10.43 -8.99
C GLN A 305 5.18 10.89 -10.43
N GLU A 306 5.68 12.08 -10.76
CA GLU A 306 5.81 12.51 -12.16
C GLU A 306 7.06 11.83 -12.76
N ILE A 307 6.87 10.93 -13.72
CA ILE A 307 7.91 10.02 -14.24
C ILE A 307 8.25 10.25 -15.72
N GLN A 308 7.63 11.22 -16.40
CA GLN A 308 7.81 11.39 -17.83
C GLN A 308 9.26 11.76 -18.17
N GLY A 309 9.85 11.00 -19.09
CA GLY A 309 11.26 11.15 -19.47
C GLY A 309 12.27 10.70 -18.40
N LYS A 310 11.83 10.08 -17.29
CA LYS A 310 12.69 9.60 -16.19
C LYS A 310 12.78 8.08 -16.14
N LYS A 311 11.64 7.40 -16.21
CA LYS A 311 11.49 5.94 -16.17
C LYS A 311 10.22 5.50 -16.91
N HIS A 312 10.10 4.22 -17.26
CA HIS A 312 8.85 3.67 -17.79
C HIS A 312 7.78 3.61 -16.70
N ALA A 313 6.52 3.49 -17.11
CA ALA A 313 5.46 3.08 -16.20
C ALA A 313 5.45 1.57 -16.03
N PHE A 314 5.07 1.11 -14.85
CA PHE A 314 4.83 -0.30 -14.56
C PHE A 314 3.56 -0.43 -13.73
N LEU A 315 2.64 -1.29 -14.16
CA LEU A 315 1.45 -1.68 -13.39
C LEU A 315 1.34 -3.19 -13.37
N ALA A 316 0.84 -3.71 -12.25
CA ALA A 316 0.68 -5.14 -12.03
C ALA A 316 -0.75 -5.48 -11.58
N GLY A 317 -1.33 -6.48 -12.26
CA GLY A 317 -2.41 -7.33 -11.77
C GLY A 317 -1.84 -8.62 -11.20
N ASN A 318 -2.70 -9.62 -11.03
CA ASN A 318 -2.30 -10.96 -10.62
C ASN A 318 -1.52 -11.66 -11.75
N LEU A 319 -2.14 -11.80 -12.93
CA LEU A 319 -1.56 -12.50 -14.10
C LEU A 319 -1.35 -11.60 -15.32
N SER A 320 -1.45 -10.28 -15.15
CA SER A 320 -1.28 -9.30 -16.22
C SER A 320 -0.38 -8.16 -15.76
N TYR A 321 0.64 -7.84 -16.55
CA TYR A 321 1.47 -6.66 -16.37
C TYR A 321 1.27 -5.65 -17.50
N TYR A 322 1.56 -4.38 -17.22
CA TYR A 322 1.61 -3.31 -18.20
C TYR A 322 2.92 -2.53 -18.04
N VAL A 323 3.69 -2.44 -19.12
CA VAL A 323 4.89 -1.62 -19.20
C VAL A 323 4.66 -0.49 -20.21
N GLY A 324 4.78 0.75 -19.74
CA GLY A 324 4.50 1.93 -20.56
C GLY A 324 5.71 2.40 -21.36
N GLY A 325 5.67 2.23 -22.68
CA GLY A 325 6.83 2.42 -23.55
C GLY A 325 7.95 1.41 -23.26
N ARG A 326 9.18 1.72 -23.69
CA ARG A 326 10.33 0.82 -23.54
C ARG A 326 11.57 1.57 -23.08
N TYR A 327 12.18 1.05 -22.02
CA TYR A 327 13.51 1.44 -21.59
C TYR A 327 14.39 0.20 -21.46
N THR A 328 15.63 0.28 -21.93
CA THR A 328 16.65 -0.76 -21.74
C THR A 328 17.68 -0.25 -20.74
N SER A 329 17.67 -0.81 -19.52
CA SER A 329 18.56 -0.39 -18.43
C SER A 329 18.58 1.13 -18.24
N TRP A 330 17.40 1.74 -18.10
CA TRP A 330 17.19 3.19 -17.94
C TRP A 330 17.47 4.05 -19.19
N ASP A 331 17.84 3.46 -20.32
CA ASP A 331 17.91 4.15 -21.62
C ASP A 331 16.59 4.05 -22.39
N LEU A 332 16.01 5.19 -22.72
CA LEU A 332 14.73 5.28 -23.43
C LEU A 332 14.86 4.76 -24.87
N ARG A 333 14.09 3.72 -25.21
CA ARG A 333 14.02 3.13 -26.56
C ARG A 333 12.71 3.46 -27.27
N GLU A 334 11.63 3.60 -26.52
CA GLU A 334 10.30 3.89 -27.03
C GLU A 334 9.52 4.69 -25.99
N HIS A 335 8.91 5.79 -26.40
CA HIS A 335 8.05 6.57 -25.52
C HIS A 335 6.74 5.83 -25.24
N GLU A 336 6.19 6.00 -24.03
CA GLU A 336 4.78 5.76 -23.80
C GLU A 336 3.93 6.63 -24.74
N THR A 337 2.73 6.15 -25.08
CA THR A 337 1.76 6.88 -25.90
C THR A 337 0.32 6.65 -25.45
N LEU A 338 -0.62 7.36 -26.10
CA LEU A 338 -2.07 7.20 -25.88
C LEU A 338 -2.51 5.79 -26.24
N GLY A 339 -3.28 5.13 -25.37
CA GLY A 339 -3.76 3.75 -25.55
C GLY A 339 -3.02 2.72 -24.70
N LEU A 340 -2.81 1.50 -25.17
CA LEU A 340 -2.15 0.43 -24.41
C LEU A 340 -0.96 -0.12 -25.22
N THR A 341 0.26 0.26 -24.84
CA THR A 341 1.49 -0.11 -25.56
C THR A 341 1.86 -1.58 -25.34
N HIS A 342 2.41 -1.91 -24.17
CA HIS A 342 2.89 -3.26 -23.85
C HIS A 342 2.18 -3.90 -22.64
N PRO A 343 0.85 -4.14 -22.69
CA PRO A 343 0.22 -5.08 -21.78
C PRO A 343 0.62 -6.52 -22.15
N PHE A 344 0.79 -7.39 -21.16
CA PHE A 344 1.09 -8.79 -21.39
C PHE A 344 0.60 -9.69 -20.25
N HIS A 345 0.27 -10.93 -20.59
CA HIS A 345 -0.15 -11.95 -19.64
C HIS A 345 1.06 -12.76 -19.20
N HIS A 346 1.15 -13.07 -17.91
CA HIS A 346 2.15 -14.00 -17.41
C HIS A 346 1.58 -14.85 -16.28
N ASP A 347 1.63 -16.16 -16.49
CA ASP A 347 1.27 -17.20 -15.52
C ASP A 347 2.46 -18.14 -15.26
N LEU A 348 3.65 -17.74 -15.72
CA LEU A 348 4.90 -18.49 -15.61
C LEU A 348 4.91 -19.84 -16.37
N ARG A 349 4.03 -20.04 -17.36
CA ARG A 349 4.12 -21.18 -18.30
C ARG A 349 5.43 -21.21 -19.09
N GLY A 350 6.06 -20.04 -19.25
CA GLY A 350 7.40 -19.86 -19.80
C GLY A 350 7.97 -18.49 -19.41
N ARG A 351 9.28 -18.31 -19.62
CA ARG A 351 10.00 -17.06 -19.27
C ARG A 351 10.62 -16.34 -20.48
N GLY A 352 10.01 -16.46 -21.65
CA GLY A 352 10.55 -15.87 -22.88
C GLY A 352 9.62 -15.96 -24.09
N THR A 353 10.19 -16.11 -25.28
CA THR A 353 9.42 -15.98 -26.53
C THR A 353 8.74 -17.27 -26.99
N GLY A 354 9.27 -18.43 -26.60
CA GLY A 354 8.72 -19.73 -26.97
C GLY A 354 8.76 -20.76 -25.84
N ILE A 355 7.96 -21.80 -25.98
CA ILE A 355 7.84 -22.93 -25.05
C ILE A 355 8.41 -24.16 -25.73
N VAL A 356 9.50 -24.67 -25.16
CA VAL A 356 10.17 -25.92 -25.54
C VAL A 356 10.34 -26.79 -24.31
N THR A 357 10.45 -28.10 -24.53
CA THR A 357 10.77 -29.06 -23.47
C THR A 357 12.23 -29.49 -23.60
N ASP A 358 12.96 -29.37 -22.49
CA ASP A 358 14.29 -29.93 -22.32
C ASP A 358 14.31 -30.90 -21.12
N ALA A 359 15.18 -31.91 -21.20
CA ALA A 359 15.30 -32.93 -20.17
C ALA A 359 15.89 -32.40 -18.85
N THR A 360 16.63 -31.28 -18.89
CA THR A 360 17.31 -30.70 -17.73
C THR A 360 16.57 -29.49 -17.14
N THR A 361 15.91 -28.69 -17.96
CA THR A 361 15.24 -27.45 -17.53
C THR A 361 13.71 -27.51 -17.57
N GLY A 362 13.11 -28.62 -18.01
CA GLY A 362 11.66 -28.79 -18.04
C GLY A 362 11.01 -28.12 -19.25
N THR A 363 9.76 -27.66 -19.13
CA THR A 363 8.99 -27.08 -20.24
C THR A 363 8.71 -25.60 -20.03
N GLY A 364 9.30 -24.74 -20.87
CA GLY A 364 9.09 -23.29 -20.83
C GLY A 364 10.30 -22.45 -20.38
N HIS A 365 11.44 -23.07 -20.07
CA HIS A 365 12.68 -22.33 -19.79
C HIS A 365 13.21 -21.67 -21.06
N ASP A 366 13.54 -20.38 -20.99
CA ASP A 366 14.17 -19.63 -22.09
C ASP A 366 15.22 -18.66 -21.54
N PHE A 367 16.50 -18.96 -21.78
CA PHE A 367 17.63 -18.09 -21.46
C PHE A 367 17.64 -16.79 -22.28
N GLY A 368 16.98 -16.78 -23.44
CA GLY A 368 16.92 -15.65 -24.36
C GLY A 368 15.74 -14.70 -24.15
N GLY A 369 14.87 -14.98 -23.17
CA GLY A 369 13.55 -14.36 -22.99
C GLY A 369 13.50 -12.93 -22.42
N TRP A 370 14.62 -12.22 -22.40
CA TRP A 370 14.74 -10.90 -21.75
C TRP A 370 13.96 -9.82 -22.51
N GLU A 371 13.22 -9.00 -21.77
CA GLU A 371 12.33 -7.95 -22.31
C GLU A 371 11.36 -8.46 -23.41
N PHE A 372 10.90 -9.73 -23.38
CA PHE A 372 10.06 -10.28 -24.46
C PHE A 372 8.73 -9.52 -24.67
N TYR A 373 8.23 -8.83 -23.64
CA TYR A 373 7.01 -8.01 -23.68
C TYR A 373 7.12 -6.83 -24.64
N LYS A 374 8.33 -6.37 -24.99
CA LYS A 374 8.54 -5.22 -25.90
C LYS A 374 7.97 -5.44 -27.31
N ASP A 375 7.79 -6.70 -27.69
CA ASP A 375 7.27 -7.11 -28.98
C ASP A 375 5.72 -7.13 -28.98
N SER A 376 5.08 -6.99 -27.83
CA SER A 376 3.63 -6.77 -27.71
C SER A 376 3.29 -5.34 -28.14
N LYS A 377 2.44 -5.18 -29.17
CA LYS A 377 1.93 -3.86 -29.59
C LYS A 377 0.42 -3.88 -29.76
N VAL A 378 -0.30 -3.41 -28.75
CA VAL A 378 -1.73 -3.73 -28.62
C VAL A 378 -2.68 -2.63 -29.09
N ALA A 379 -2.50 -1.39 -28.65
CA ALA A 379 -3.41 -0.31 -29.00
C ALA A 379 -2.71 1.04 -28.96
N TYR A 380 -1.93 1.33 -30.01
CA TYR A 380 -1.24 2.60 -30.22
C TYR A 380 -2.22 3.61 -30.80
N GLY A 381 -2.42 4.72 -30.08
CA GLY A 381 -3.40 5.75 -30.43
C GLY A 381 -2.86 6.79 -31.41
N THR A 382 -3.65 7.08 -32.44
CA THR A 382 -3.51 8.24 -33.30
C THR A 382 -4.69 9.18 -33.08
N VAL A 383 -4.42 10.42 -32.66
CA VAL A 383 -5.47 11.41 -32.41
C VAL A 383 -5.80 12.12 -33.72
N ILE A 384 -7.09 12.25 -34.04
CA ILE A 384 -7.58 12.92 -35.24
C ILE A 384 -8.36 14.16 -34.82
N VAL A 385 -7.81 15.34 -35.12
CA VAL A 385 -8.41 16.65 -34.83
C VAL A 385 -8.70 17.36 -36.14
N ASN A 386 -9.97 17.71 -36.40
CA ASN A 386 -10.39 18.39 -37.64
C ASN A 386 -9.92 17.69 -38.94
N GLY A 387 -9.81 16.37 -38.93
CA GLY A 387 -9.34 15.56 -40.06
C GLY A 387 -7.82 15.47 -40.23
N GLN A 388 -7.04 16.09 -39.33
CA GLN A 388 -5.59 15.95 -39.27
C GLN A 388 -5.20 14.87 -38.26
N SER A 389 -4.31 13.95 -38.65
CA SER A 389 -3.83 12.86 -37.81
C SER A 389 -2.54 13.20 -37.07
N PHE A 390 -2.50 12.86 -35.79
CA PHE A 390 -1.37 13.00 -34.88
C PHE A 390 -1.02 11.63 -34.29
N PRO A 391 -0.14 10.87 -34.94
CA PRO A 391 0.16 9.50 -34.54
C PRO A 391 1.01 9.43 -33.28
N ASN A 392 0.68 8.49 -32.40
CA ASN A 392 1.43 8.14 -31.19
C ASN A 392 1.88 9.37 -30.39
N PRO A 393 0.96 10.24 -29.93
CA PRO A 393 1.33 11.41 -29.16
C PRO A 393 2.06 10.97 -27.89
N ILE A 394 3.14 11.68 -27.57
CA ILE A 394 3.93 11.47 -26.36
C ILE A 394 3.27 12.27 -25.24
N PRO A 395 3.04 11.69 -24.04
CA PRO A 395 2.53 12.44 -22.91
C PRO A 395 3.41 13.64 -22.59
N THR A 396 2.80 14.79 -22.32
CA THR A 396 3.51 15.95 -21.76
C THR A 396 3.86 15.71 -20.30
N ARG A 397 3.03 14.95 -19.58
CA ARG A 397 3.24 14.53 -18.18
C ARG A 397 2.72 13.10 -17.97
N MET A 398 3.42 12.35 -17.12
CA MET A 398 3.01 11.00 -16.70
C MET A 398 3.14 10.90 -15.18
N PHE A 399 2.04 10.61 -14.50
CA PHE A 399 2.00 10.39 -13.07
C PHE A 399 1.79 8.92 -12.77
N TRP A 400 2.80 8.29 -12.19
CA TRP A 400 2.72 6.91 -11.73
C TRP A 400 2.25 6.85 -10.28
N ARG A 401 1.41 5.86 -9.99
CA ARG A 401 0.98 5.42 -8.66
C ARG A 401 0.94 3.89 -8.66
N PRO A 402 0.98 3.23 -7.49
CA PRO A 402 0.88 1.76 -7.44
C PRO A 402 -0.41 1.18 -8.03
N ASP A 403 -1.50 1.94 -8.05
CA ASP A 403 -2.81 1.53 -8.55
C ASP A 403 -3.05 1.89 -10.03
N ARG A 404 -2.38 2.94 -10.54
CA ARG A 404 -2.67 3.52 -11.85
C ARG A 404 -1.56 4.42 -12.39
N MET A 405 -1.66 4.73 -13.66
CA MET A 405 -0.88 5.75 -14.34
C MET A 405 -1.80 6.80 -14.96
N THR A 406 -1.52 8.08 -14.74
CA THR A 406 -2.22 9.18 -15.40
C THR A 406 -1.30 9.83 -16.43
N CYS A 407 -1.71 9.86 -17.70
CA CYS A 407 -1.02 10.58 -18.76
C CYS A 407 -1.82 11.84 -19.16
N GLU A 408 -1.09 12.92 -19.42
CA GLU A 408 -1.65 14.17 -19.94
C GLU A 408 -1.00 14.47 -21.30
N TYR A 409 -1.80 14.92 -22.27
CA TYR A 409 -1.36 15.25 -23.62
C TYR A 409 -1.95 16.59 -24.06
N GLU A 410 -1.22 17.27 -24.94
CA GLU A 410 -1.72 18.43 -25.70
C GLU A 410 -1.53 18.12 -27.19
N VAL A 411 -2.64 18.04 -27.94
CA VAL A 411 -2.63 17.72 -29.37
C VAL A 411 -3.49 18.73 -30.11
N ASP A 412 -2.87 19.60 -30.92
CA ASP A 412 -3.55 20.64 -31.71
C ASP A 412 -4.51 21.51 -30.89
N GLY A 413 -4.10 21.90 -29.68
CA GLY A 413 -4.90 22.67 -28.73
C GLY A 413 -6.00 21.88 -28.02
N VAL A 414 -6.08 20.56 -28.22
CA VAL A 414 -6.93 19.65 -27.44
C VAL A 414 -6.12 19.05 -26.29
N GLU A 415 -6.63 19.22 -25.07
CA GLU A 415 -6.08 18.58 -23.88
C GLU A 415 -6.72 17.20 -23.74
N ILE A 416 -5.89 16.17 -23.59
CA ILE A 416 -6.32 14.79 -23.40
C ILE A 416 -5.76 14.29 -22.08
N ARG A 417 -6.61 13.64 -21.28
CA ARG A 417 -6.22 12.94 -20.05
C ARG A 417 -6.55 11.47 -20.18
N GLU A 418 -5.60 10.63 -19.78
CA GLU A 418 -5.72 9.18 -19.81
C GLU A 418 -5.35 8.59 -18.46
N ASP A 419 -6.24 7.80 -17.85
CA ASP A 419 -5.98 7.04 -16.63
C ASP A 419 -5.91 5.54 -16.97
N LYS A 420 -4.71 4.95 -16.90
CA LYS A 420 -4.42 3.52 -17.15
C LYS A 420 -4.33 2.76 -15.85
N PHE A 421 -4.94 1.57 -15.76
CA PHE A 421 -4.90 0.72 -14.57
C PHE A 421 -5.11 -0.76 -14.95
N ILE A 422 -4.79 -1.67 -14.02
CA ILE A 422 -5.14 -3.08 -14.13
C ILE A 422 -6.21 -3.40 -13.10
N ALA A 423 -7.40 -3.80 -13.56
CA ALA A 423 -8.52 -4.15 -12.70
C ALA A 423 -8.23 -5.44 -11.91
N LEU A 424 -9.00 -5.69 -10.84
CA LEU A 424 -8.82 -6.89 -9.99
C LEU A 424 -9.09 -8.22 -10.70
N ASN A 425 -9.66 -8.19 -11.92
CA ASN A 425 -9.86 -9.36 -12.77
C ASN A 425 -8.83 -9.44 -13.93
N ASP A 426 -7.68 -8.79 -13.81
CA ASP A 426 -6.55 -8.78 -14.75
C ASP A 426 -6.80 -8.11 -16.11
N VAL A 427 -7.86 -7.31 -16.23
CA VAL A 427 -8.08 -6.47 -17.42
C VAL A 427 -7.23 -5.21 -17.32
N VAL A 428 -6.42 -4.94 -18.33
CA VAL A 428 -5.73 -3.67 -18.49
C VAL A 428 -6.71 -2.69 -19.13
N CYS A 429 -6.98 -1.56 -18.47
CA CYS A 429 -7.95 -0.57 -18.90
C CYS A 429 -7.33 0.81 -18.96
N SER A 430 -7.69 1.58 -19.98
CA SER A 430 -7.35 2.99 -20.15
C SER A 430 -8.65 3.80 -20.28
N ILE A 431 -8.84 4.80 -19.42
CA ILE A 431 -9.98 5.74 -19.48
C ILE A 431 -9.46 7.06 -20.05
N ILE A 432 -9.94 7.45 -21.23
CA ILE A 432 -9.44 8.60 -21.98
C ILE A 432 -10.53 9.66 -22.06
N THR A 433 -10.19 10.91 -21.79
CA THR A 433 -11.06 12.08 -21.92
C THR A 433 -10.38 13.16 -22.73
N ALA A 434 -11.14 13.94 -23.48
CA ALA A 434 -10.64 15.05 -24.28
C ALA A 434 -11.43 16.34 -24.02
N SER A 435 -10.75 17.49 -24.01
CA SER A 435 -11.38 18.80 -23.79
C SER A 435 -12.33 19.21 -24.92
N HIS A 436 -12.10 18.69 -26.12
CA HIS A 436 -12.94 18.85 -27.31
C HIS A 436 -13.17 17.49 -27.98
N PRO A 437 -14.27 17.30 -28.71
CA PRO A 437 -14.50 16.06 -29.46
C PRO A 437 -13.38 15.80 -30.47
N VAL A 438 -12.79 14.61 -30.38
CA VAL A 438 -11.79 14.06 -31.30
C VAL A 438 -12.16 12.64 -31.69
N GLU A 439 -11.53 12.12 -32.74
CA GLU A 439 -11.55 10.69 -33.05
C GLU A 439 -10.17 10.12 -32.70
N ILE A 440 -10.14 8.93 -32.11
CA ILE A 440 -8.90 8.21 -31.81
C ILE A 440 -8.90 6.94 -32.64
N GLU A 441 -7.89 6.78 -33.48
CA GLU A 441 -7.61 5.53 -34.18
C GLU A 441 -6.64 4.70 -33.33
N PHE A 442 -7.06 3.53 -32.87
CA PHE A 442 -6.18 2.58 -32.23
C PHE A 442 -5.68 1.57 -33.25
N SER A 443 -4.39 1.26 -33.19
CA SER A 443 -3.75 0.25 -34.03
C SER A 443 -2.89 -0.70 -33.22
N GLY A 444 -2.82 -1.95 -33.64
CA GLY A 444 -2.00 -2.97 -32.99
C GLY A 444 -1.80 -4.16 -33.91
N HIS A 445 -1.09 -5.17 -33.41
CA HIS A 445 -0.88 -6.41 -34.15
C HIS A 445 -0.72 -7.62 -33.22
N SER A 446 -0.92 -8.81 -33.79
CA SER A 446 -0.58 -10.08 -33.13
C SER A 446 0.89 -10.11 -32.70
N TYR A 447 1.20 -10.82 -31.63
CA TYR A 447 2.56 -10.93 -31.11
C TYR A 447 3.51 -11.52 -32.16
N VAL A 448 4.57 -10.78 -32.48
CA VAL A 448 5.69 -11.25 -33.29
C VAL A 448 6.97 -10.66 -32.76
N SER A 449 7.84 -11.52 -32.24
CA SER A 449 9.23 -11.16 -31.98
C SER A 449 10.05 -11.26 -33.27
N GLU A 450 10.66 -10.13 -33.68
CA GLU A 450 11.31 -9.96 -34.99
C GLU A 450 12.35 -11.04 -35.32
N ASN A 451 13.19 -11.39 -34.35
CA ASN A 451 14.30 -12.32 -34.54
C ASN A 451 14.07 -13.71 -33.93
N ARG A 452 12.90 -13.94 -33.32
CA ARG A 452 12.58 -15.21 -32.63
C ARG A 452 11.42 -15.95 -33.27
N SER A 453 10.42 -15.27 -33.82
CA SER A 453 9.25 -15.93 -34.41
C SER A 453 9.59 -16.57 -35.76
N LEU A 454 9.22 -17.84 -35.94
CA LEU A 454 9.50 -18.63 -37.14
C LEU A 454 8.23 -18.84 -37.97
N GLN A 455 7.21 -19.47 -37.38
CA GLN A 455 5.88 -19.61 -37.97
C GLN A 455 4.94 -18.60 -37.33
N ARG A 456 4.05 -18.00 -38.13
CA ARG A 456 3.11 -16.98 -37.71
C ARG A 456 1.73 -17.36 -38.24
N THR A 457 0.91 -17.92 -37.34
CA THR A 457 -0.41 -18.48 -37.67
C THR A 457 -1.53 -17.75 -36.96
N ALA A 458 -1.22 -16.65 -36.26
CA ALA A 458 -2.20 -15.80 -35.63
C ALA A 458 -3.29 -15.36 -36.62
N THR A 459 -4.48 -15.10 -36.09
CA THR A 459 -5.62 -14.57 -36.85
C THR A 459 -6.28 -13.45 -36.07
N VAL A 460 -6.80 -12.45 -36.77
CA VAL A 460 -7.60 -11.39 -36.17
C VAL A 460 -9.01 -11.35 -36.77
N VAL A 461 -10.01 -11.16 -35.92
CA VAL A 461 -11.42 -11.07 -36.29
C VAL A 461 -12.08 -9.91 -35.56
N HIS A 462 -12.96 -9.20 -36.25
CA HIS A 462 -13.90 -8.26 -35.64
C HIS A 462 -15.19 -8.97 -35.25
N ASP A 463 -15.47 -9.01 -33.95
CA ASP A 463 -16.76 -9.44 -33.42
C ASP A 463 -17.66 -8.21 -33.29
N GLU A 464 -18.35 -7.88 -34.38
CA GLU A 464 -19.29 -6.76 -34.47
C GLU A 464 -20.40 -6.84 -33.41
N ALA A 465 -20.85 -8.05 -33.06
CA ALA A 465 -21.98 -8.23 -32.14
C ALA A 465 -21.62 -7.81 -30.71
N ASN A 466 -20.35 -7.93 -30.33
CA ASN A 466 -19.86 -7.56 -29.01
C ASN A 466 -18.91 -6.34 -29.02
N ASN A 467 -18.72 -5.67 -30.16
CA ASN A 467 -17.85 -4.51 -30.33
C ASN A 467 -16.39 -4.78 -29.90
N MET A 468 -15.76 -5.83 -30.43
CA MET A 468 -14.40 -6.21 -30.03
C MET A 468 -13.53 -6.74 -31.16
N VAL A 469 -12.22 -6.56 -30.99
CA VAL A 469 -11.19 -7.23 -31.78
C VAL A 469 -10.75 -8.48 -31.02
N HIS A 470 -10.82 -9.62 -31.68
CA HIS A 470 -10.27 -10.89 -31.18
C HIS A 470 -9.03 -11.25 -31.99
N VAL A 471 -7.89 -11.32 -31.31
CA VAL A 471 -6.67 -11.91 -31.86
C VAL A 471 -6.49 -13.28 -31.24
N SER A 472 -6.49 -14.32 -32.08
CA SER A 472 -6.01 -15.65 -31.69
C SER A 472 -4.53 -15.70 -32.00
N GLU A 473 -3.70 -15.68 -30.97
CA GLU A 473 -2.25 -15.78 -31.12
C GLU A 473 -1.87 -17.18 -31.62
N GLY A 474 -0.79 -17.27 -32.38
CA GLY A 474 -0.38 -18.56 -32.93
C GLY A 474 0.92 -18.55 -33.70
N GLY A 475 1.68 -19.64 -33.56
CA GLY A 475 2.90 -19.86 -34.30
C GLY A 475 3.98 -20.56 -33.50
N THR A 476 5.21 -20.47 -34.01
CA THR A 476 6.39 -21.04 -33.36
C THR A 476 7.48 -19.99 -33.20
N ALA A 477 8.31 -20.13 -32.18
CA ALA A 477 9.43 -19.26 -31.89
C ALA A 477 10.67 -20.04 -31.48
N LEU A 478 11.84 -19.42 -31.67
CA LEU A 478 13.11 -19.90 -31.13
C LEU A 478 13.18 -19.63 -29.62
N ALA A 479 13.35 -20.68 -28.84
CA ALA A 479 13.62 -20.60 -27.41
C ALA A 479 14.98 -21.23 -27.09
N ARG A 480 15.62 -20.75 -26.02
CA ARG A 480 16.92 -21.24 -25.55
C ARG A 480 16.75 -21.96 -24.21
N PRO A 481 16.40 -23.25 -24.18
CA PRO A 481 16.17 -23.97 -22.92
C PRO A 481 17.44 -24.16 -22.11
N ILE A 482 18.59 -24.27 -22.77
CA ILE A 482 19.93 -24.30 -22.16
C ILE A 482 20.88 -23.37 -22.90
N GLU A 483 21.96 -22.93 -22.24
CA GLU A 483 22.92 -22.03 -22.84
C GLU A 483 23.56 -22.63 -24.11
N GLY A 484 23.59 -21.85 -25.20
CA GLY A 484 24.20 -22.24 -26.46
C GLY A 484 23.32 -23.11 -27.39
N GLU A 485 22.12 -23.53 -26.97
CA GLU A 485 21.20 -24.32 -27.78
C GLU A 485 19.90 -23.57 -28.07
N GLU A 486 19.51 -23.46 -29.34
CA GLU A 486 18.25 -22.83 -29.76
C GLU A 486 17.35 -23.85 -30.45
N LEU A 487 16.11 -23.97 -29.98
CA LEU A 487 15.11 -24.91 -30.47
C LEU A 487 13.86 -24.15 -30.92
N GLU A 488 13.20 -24.65 -31.96
CA GLU A 488 11.87 -24.20 -32.35
C GLU A 488 10.83 -24.85 -31.43
N GLY A 489 9.97 -24.04 -30.83
CA GLY A 489 8.83 -24.46 -30.01
C GLY A 489 7.59 -23.63 -30.27
N ALA A 490 6.51 -23.92 -29.57
CA ALA A 490 5.30 -23.10 -29.63
C ALA A 490 5.61 -21.67 -29.18
N LEU A 491 5.02 -20.66 -29.80
CA LEU A 491 5.04 -19.30 -29.26
C LEU A 491 4.49 -19.31 -27.82
N ILE A 492 5.00 -18.47 -26.91
CA ILE A 492 4.51 -18.44 -25.51
C ILE A 492 3.00 -18.20 -25.39
N TYR A 493 2.41 -17.51 -26.36
CA TYR A 493 0.98 -17.24 -26.45
C TYR A 493 0.24 -18.09 -27.50
N ASP A 494 0.87 -19.14 -28.03
CA ASP A 494 0.22 -19.99 -29.04
C ASP A 494 -1.15 -20.51 -28.56
N GLY A 495 -2.20 -20.24 -29.33
CA GLY A 495 -3.58 -20.62 -29.01
C GLY A 495 -4.31 -19.70 -28.02
N MET A 496 -3.63 -18.72 -27.41
CA MET A 496 -4.27 -17.77 -26.50
C MET A 496 -5.12 -16.74 -27.25
N SER A 497 -6.16 -16.25 -26.58
CA SER A 497 -7.08 -15.23 -27.10
C SER A 497 -6.83 -13.90 -26.43
N THR A 498 -6.47 -12.90 -27.24
CA THR A 498 -6.45 -11.48 -26.86
C THR A 498 -7.77 -10.83 -27.29
N VAL A 499 -8.40 -10.13 -26.36
CA VAL A 499 -9.62 -9.34 -26.60
C VAL A 499 -9.36 -7.87 -26.33
N ILE A 500 -9.69 -7.03 -27.29
CA ILE A 500 -9.62 -5.56 -27.19
C ILE A 500 -10.99 -4.99 -27.50
N SER A 501 -11.47 -4.08 -26.66
CA SER A 501 -12.81 -3.48 -26.81
C SER A 501 -12.84 -2.09 -26.21
N THR A 502 -13.82 -1.29 -26.64
CA THR A 502 -14.07 0.05 -26.11
C THR A 502 -15.47 0.17 -25.51
N SER A 503 -15.67 1.14 -24.61
CA SER A 503 -16.99 1.44 -24.01
C SER A 503 -17.97 2.03 -25.02
N GLU A 504 -17.46 2.70 -26.05
CA GLU A 504 -18.22 3.21 -27.18
C GLU A 504 -18.06 2.25 -28.37
N THR A 505 -19.06 2.19 -29.24
CA THR A 505 -18.97 1.41 -30.48
C THR A 505 -17.87 1.99 -31.37
N PHE A 506 -16.88 1.17 -31.75
CA PHE A 506 -15.84 1.60 -32.67
C PHE A 506 -16.26 1.40 -34.13
N THR A 507 -15.69 2.19 -35.01
CA THR A 507 -15.96 2.21 -36.46
C THR A 507 -14.66 2.02 -37.25
N ASP A 508 -14.77 2.00 -38.58
CA ASP A 508 -13.63 1.94 -39.50
C ASP A 508 -12.62 0.83 -39.17
N TYR A 509 -13.14 -0.32 -38.73
CA TYR A 509 -12.32 -1.49 -38.48
C TYR A 509 -11.62 -1.93 -39.77
N SER A 510 -10.31 -2.13 -39.68
CA SER A 510 -9.52 -2.71 -40.75
C SER A 510 -8.55 -3.73 -40.18
N ALA A 511 -8.27 -4.78 -40.96
CA ALA A 511 -7.24 -5.74 -40.63
C ALA A 511 -6.55 -6.25 -41.90
N PHE A 512 -5.26 -6.55 -41.77
CA PHE A 512 -4.48 -7.15 -42.84
C PHE A 512 -3.28 -7.89 -42.27
N ARG A 513 -2.80 -8.88 -43.02
CA ARG A 513 -1.54 -9.57 -42.74
C ARG A 513 -0.40 -8.87 -43.48
N ASP A 514 0.66 -8.50 -42.78
CA ASP A 514 1.83 -7.86 -43.38
C ASP A 514 2.81 -8.85 -44.03
N GLY A 515 3.90 -8.34 -44.59
CA GLY A 515 4.94 -9.15 -45.24
C GLY A 515 5.77 -10.00 -44.26
N GLU A 516 5.70 -9.71 -42.97
CA GLU A 516 6.29 -10.52 -41.92
C GLU A 516 5.31 -11.57 -41.41
N GLY A 517 4.01 -11.48 -41.71
CA GLY A 517 2.99 -12.41 -41.22
C GLY A 517 2.32 -11.97 -39.92
N ARG A 518 2.50 -10.70 -39.50
CA ARG A 518 1.77 -10.09 -38.39
C ARG A 518 0.34 -9.81 -38.83
N GLU A 519 -0.63 -10.11 -37.98
CA GLU A 519 -2.02 -9.69 -38.17
C GLU A 519 -2.20 -8.30 -37.58
N HIS A 520 -2.25 -7.28 -38.43
CA HIS A 520 -2.52 -5.91 -38.04
C HIS A 520 -4.02 -5.66 -37.95
N TYR A 521 -4.41 -4.83 -37.01
CA TYR A 521 -5.76 -4.29 -36.91
C TYR A 521 -5.72 -2.81 -36.57
N SER A 522 -6.77 -2.10 -36.99
CA SER A 522 -7.07 -0.76 -36.52
C SER A 522 -8.57 -0.55 -36.43
N PHE A 523 -8.98 0.40 -35.58
CA PHE A 523 -10.36 0.84 -35.45
C PHE A 523 -10.40 2.25 -34.87
N ARG A 524 -11.53 2.94 -35.04
CA ARG A 524 -11.71 4.32 -34.61
C ARG A 524 -12.80 4.45 -33.58
N VAL A 525 -12.59 5.34 -32.62
CA VAL A 525 -13.59 5.62 -31.59
C VAL A 525 -13.66 7.12 -31.32
N ALA A 526 -14.88 7.62 -31.14
CA ALA A 526 -15.09 9.00 -30.74
C ALA A 526 -14.70 9.19 -29.26
N CYS A 527 -14.02 10.30 -28.96
CA CYS A 527 -13.67 10.67 -27.59
C CYS A 527 -13.99 12.15 -27.36
N GLY A 528 -14.57 12.45 -26.20
CA GLY A 528 -14.87 13.82 -25.78
C GLY A 528 -14.82 13.93 -24.26
N SER A 529 -15.53 14.91 -23.71
CA SER A 529 -15.50 15.16 -22.26
C SER A 529 -16.12 14.04 -21.41
N GLN A 530 -17.03 13.24 -21.98
CA GLN A 530 -17.59 12.06 -21.31
C GLN A 530 -16.57 10.92 -21.20
N GLY A 531 -15.59 10.91 -22.10
CA GLY A 531 -14.53 9.92 -22.20
C GLY A 531 -14.92 8.60 -22.86
N VAL A 532 -13.91 7.80 -23.17
CA VAL A 532 -14.02 6.43 -23.68
C VAL A 532 -13.08 5.55 -22.87
N ALA A 533 -13.50 4.33 -22.56
CA ALA A 533 -12.62 3.32 -22.00
C ALA A 533 -12.15 2.35 -23.08
N LEU A 534 -10.88 1.98 -23.05
CA LEU A 534 -10.23 0.95 -23.86
C LEU A 534 -9.77 -0.15 -22.92
N CYS A 535 -10.17 -1.40 -23.17
CA CYS A 535 -9.83 -2.55 -22.35
C CYS A 535 -9.11 -3.62 -23.16
N TRP A 536 -8.16 -4.29 -22.52
CA TRP A 536 -7.42 -5.45 -23.04
C TRP A 536 -7.40 -6.57 -22.00
N ALA A 537 -7.58 -7.80 -22.45
CA ALA A 537 -7.27 -9.00 -21.68
C ALA A 537 -6.78 -10.12 -22.60
N MET A 538 -5.96 -11.02 -22.06
CA MET A 538 -5.52 -12.24 -22.72
C MET A 538 -5.84 -13.46 -21.84
N ASN A 539 -6.32 -14.54 -22.44
CA ASN A 539 -6.62 -15.79 -21.75
C ASN A 539 -6.60 -16.98 -22.72
N ASP A 540 -6.36 -18.20 -22.23
CA ASP A 540 -6.50 -19.42 -23.05
C ASP A 540 -7.93 -19.62 -23.58
N SER A 541 -8.94 -19.07 -22.88
CA SER A 541 -10.33 -19.08 -23.30
C SER A 541 -10.79 -17.70 -23.79
N PHE A 542 -11.19 -17.62 -25.06
CA PHE A 542 -11.83 -16.43 -25.64
C PHE A 542 -13.01 -15.94 -24.79
N ILE A 543 -13.87 -16.85 -24.33
CA ILE A 543 -15.05 -16.51 -23.51
C ILE A 543 -14.62 -15.82 -22.21
N ASN A 544 -13.58 -16.32 -21.55
CA ASN A 544 -13.10 -15.72 -20.31
C ASN A 544 -12.48 -14.33 -20.55
N ALA A 545 -11.64 -14.18 -21.59
CA ALA A 545 -11.06 -12.88 -21.95
C ALA A 545 -12.16 -11.85 -22.28
N ARG A 546 -13.15 -12.27 -23.08
CA ARG A 546 -14.33 -11.47 -23.42
C ARG A 546 -15.10 -11.02 -22.19
N ASP A 547 -15.52 -11.96 -21.35
CA ASP A 547 -16.43 -11.68 -20.23
C ASP A 547 -15.74 -10.78 -19.18
N ARG A 548 -14.42 -10.95 -18.98
CA ARG A 548 -13.61 -10.05 -18.14
C ARG A 548 -13.61 -8.63 -18.66
N VAL A 549 -13.34 -8.44 -19.96
CA VAL A 549 -13.35 -7.13 -20.62
C VAL A 549 -14.73 -6.49 -20.55
N THR A 550 -15.79 -7.23 -20.86
CA THR A 550 -17.18 -6.73 -20.77
C THR A 550 -17.53 -6.29 -19.34
N THR A 551 -17.07 -7.02 -18.33
CA THR A 551 -17.29 -6.67 -16.91
C THR A 551 -16.66 -5.32 -16.56
N VAL A 552 -15.44 -5.04 -17.02
CA VAL A 552 -14.76 -3.76 -16.74
C VAL A 552 -15.39 -2.63 -17.53
N LEU A 553 -15.70 -2.84 -18.81
CA LEU A 553 -16.36 -1.84 -19.66
C LEU A 553 -17.75 -1.43 -19.18
N ALA A 554 -18.45 -2.29 -18.43
CA ALA A 554 -19.74 -1.94 -17.83
C ALA A 554 -19.62 -0.78 -16.81
N ASN A 555 -18.49 -0.67 -16.10
CA ASN A 555 -18.21 0.47 -15.22
C ASN A 555 -16.70 0.66 -14.98
N PRO A 556 -15.96 1.28 -15.91
CA PRO A 556 -14.51 1.42 -15.83
C PRO A 556 -14.06 2.23 -14.61
N ARG A 557 -14.80 3.30 -14.28
CA ARG A 557 -14.48 4.17 -13.13
C ARG A 557 -14.63 3.44 -11.80
N ALA A 558 -15.67 2.62 -11.62
CA ALA A 558 -15.80 1.82 -10.41
C ALA A 558 -14.68 0.78 -10.27
N ASN A 559 -14.24 0.16 -11.37
CA ASN A 559 -13.11 -0.77 -11.34
C ASN A 559 -11.79 -0.07 -11.00
N LEU A 560 -11.56 1.15 -11.51
CA LEU A 560 -10.43 1.98 -11.10
C LEU A 560 -10.50 2.29 -9.60
N THR A 561 -11.65 2.75 -9.09
CA THR A 561 -11.85 3.00 -7.66
C THR A 561 -11.60 1.75 -6.81
N ALA A 562 -12.05 0.58 -7.27
CA ALA A 562 -11.82 -0.69 -6.59
C ALA A 562 -10.32 -1.06 -6.55
N LYS A 563 -9.58 -0.87 -7.65
CA LYS A 563 -8.12 -1.08 -7.66
C LYS A 563 -7.39 -0.11 -6.73
N THR A 564 -7.77 1.17 -6.71
CA THR A 564 -7.22 2.15 -5.77
C THR A 564 -7.50 1.74 -4.32
N ALA A 565 -8.74 1.36 -4.02
CA ALA A 565 -9.13 0.92 -2.68
C ALA A 565 -8.36 -0.33 -2.25
N HIS A 566 -8.18 -1.30 -3.14
CA HIS A 566 -7.41 -2.51 -2.87
C HIS A 566 -5.94 -2.20 -2.56
N MET A 567 -5.25 -1.39 -3.38
CA MET A 567 -3.85 -1.05 -3.11
C MET A 567 -3.68 -0.26 -1.81
N ASN A 568 -4.60 0.66 -1.50
CA ASN A 568 -4.58 1.35 -0.21
C ASN A 568 -4.88 0.40 0.95
N GLU A 569 -5.80 -0.55 0.80
CA GLU A 569 -6.09 -1.58 1.82
C GLU A 569 -4.84 -2.39 2.13
N LEU A 570 -4.13 -2.87 1.10
CA LEU A 570 -2.87 -3.61 1.27
C LEU A 570 -1.84 -2.80 2.07
N LEU A 571 -1.59 -1.54 1.67
CA LEU A 571 -0.61 -0.68 2.34
C LEU A 571 -1.05 -0.20 3.73
N THR A 572 -2.35 -0.28 4.04
CA THR A 572 -2.92 0.14 5.33
C THR A 572 -3.01 -1.00 6.33
N ASN A 573 -3.44 -2.17 5.86
CA ASN A 573 -3.89 -3.26 6.74
C ASN A 573 -3.00 -4.49 6.68
N GLN A 574 -2.18 -4.65 5.64
CA GLN A 574 -1.31 -5.83 5.51
C GLN A 574 0.10 -5.60 6.01
N ILE A 575 0.60 -4.36 6.10
CA ILE A 575 1.99 -4.08 6.44
C ILE A 575 2.09 -3.27 7.74
N PRO A 576 3.26 -3.27 8.44
CA PRO A 576 3.47 -2.36 9.55
C PRO A 576 3.38 -0.91 9.09
N TYR A 577 2.73 -0.07 9.88
CA TYR A 577 2.76 1.38 9.67
C TYR A 577 4.12 1.93 10.11
N PHE A 578 4.66 2.89 9.35
CA PHE A 578 5.90 3.59 9.69
C PHE A 578 5.84 5.10 9.44
N ARG A 579 6.01 5.85 10.53
CA ARG A 579 6.26 7.28 10.82
C ARG A 579 7.71 7.70 11.11
N CYS A 580 8.28 8.75 10.49
CA CYS A 580 9.39 9.48 11.13
C CYS A 580 9.41 10.96 10.73
N SER A 581 10.28 11.76 11.36
CA SER A 581 10.47 13.18 11.02
C SER A 581 11.20 13.42 9.68
N ASP A 582 11.73 12.37 9.03
CA ASP A 582 12.30 12.43 7.67
C ASP A 582 11.29 11.91 6.63
N PRO A 583 10.65 12.79 5.83
CA PRO A 583 9.62 12.39 4.87
C PRO A 583 10.17 11.56 3.70
N ASP A 584 11.45 11.66 3.36
CA ASP A 584 12.03 10.86 2.27
C ASP A 584 12.06 9.39 2.68
N ILE A 585 12.41 9.09 3.93
CA ILE A 585 12.45 7.73 4.45
C ILE A 585 11.05 7.12 4.54
N VAL A 586 10.04 7.92 4.90
CA VAL A 586 8.62 7.50 4.85
C VAL A 586 8.22 7.15 3.42
N ASN A 587 8.54 8.00 2.45
CA ASN A 587 8.23 7.74 1.04
C ASN A 587 8.94 6.50 0.50
N ILE A 588 10.22 6.29 0.84
CA ILE A 588 10.98 5.09 0.47
C ILE A 588 10.31 3.84 1.05
N TYR A 589 9.95 3.85 2.34
CA TYR A 589 9.32 2.70 3.02
C TYR A 589 8.07 2.22 2.29
N TYR A 590 7.12 3.11 2.03
CA TYR A 590 5.87 2.73 1.37
C TYR A 590 6.03 2.47 -0.13
N TYR A 591 7.00 3.12 -0.80
CA TYR A 591 7.31 2.81 -2.19
C TYR A 591 7.85 1.38 -2.35
N LEU A 592 8.75 0.94 -1.46
CA LEU A 592 9.29 -0.41 -1.48
C LEU A 592 8.23 -1.47 -1.14
N TRP A 593 7.36 -1.21 -0.15
CA TRP A 593 6.22 -2.09 0.13
C TRP A 593 5.23 -2.16 -1.04
N ALA A 594 4.95 -1.04 -1.70
CA ALA A 594 4.09 -1.03 -2.87
C ALA A 594 4.65 -1.91 -3.99
N ILE A 595 5.95 -1.83 -4.26
CA ILE A 595 6.61 -2.71 -5.23
C ILE A 595 6.51 -4.18 -4.80
N TYR A 596 6.84 -4.50 -3.55
CA TYR A 596 6.77 -5.86 -3.01
C TYR A 596 5.37 -6.48 -3.21
N LEU A 597 4.31 -5.73 -2.89
CA LEU A 597 2.92 -6.19 -3.01
C LEU A 597 2.41 -6.18 -4.46
N MET A 598 2.91 -5.29 -5.32
CA MET A 598 2.58 -5.28 -6.75
C MET A 598 3.12 -6.52 -7.47
N TYR A 599 4.26 -7.05 -7.04
CA TYR A 599 4.85 -8.27 -7.60
C TYR A 599 4.23 -9.56 -7.06
N TYR A 600 3.23 -9.46 -6.20
CA TYR A 600 2.60 -10.63 -5.65
C TYR A 600 1.72 -11.33 -6.70
N ILE A 601 1.90 -12.65 -6.87
CA ILE A 601 1.20 -13.47 -7.86
C ILE A 601 0.59 -14.72 -7.23
N ASP A 602 -0.57 -15.13 -7.75
CA ASP A 602 -1.26 -16.38 -7.46
C ASP A 602 -1.67 -17.04 -8.80
N VAL A 603 -0.94 -18.10 -9.18
CA VAL A 603 -1.17 -18.85 -10.42
C VAL A 603 -2.11 -20.04 -10.16
N GLY A 604 -1.78 -20.88 -9.18
CA GLY A 604 -2.58 -22.07 -8.83
C GLY A 604 -2.40 -23.25 -9.77
N GLU A 605 -1.33 -23.30 -10.57
CA GLU A 605 -1.09 -24.34 -11.59
C GLU A 605 0.36 -24.84 -11.60
N GLY A 606 0.54 -26.14 -11.93
CA GLY A 606 1.86 -26.74 -12.07
C GLY A 606 2.63 -26.77 -10.75
N TRP A 607 3.86 -26.26 -10.76
CA TRP A 607 4.65 -25.99 -9.55
C TRP A 607 4.26 -24.70 -8.86
N GLU A 608 3.56 -23.80 -9.54
CA GLU A 608 3.16 -22.47 -9.05
C GLU A 608 1.85 -22.53 -8.25
N VAL A 609 1.81 -23.38 -7.23
CA VAL A 609 0.59 -23.67 -6.43
C VAL A 609 0.45 -22.81 -5.18
N TYR A 610 1.49 -22.07 -4.81
CA TYR A 610 1.45 -21.15 -3.68
C TYR A 610 1.56 -19.70 -4.16
N PRO A 611 0.72 -18.79 -3.64
CA PRO A 611 0.86 -17.36 -3.85
C PRO A 611 2.19 -16.81 -3.29
N HIS A 612 2.91 -16.01 -4.07
CA HIS A 612 4.26 -15.55 -3.69
C HIS A 612 4.69 -14.26 -4.40
N THR A 613 5.76 -13.60 -3.94
CA THR A 613 6.28 -12.38 -4.58
C THR A 613 7.27 -12.64 -5.71
N GLN A 614 7.15 -11.92 -6.83
CA GLN A 614 8.10 -11.95 -7.95
C GLN A 614 9.28 -10.97 -7.74
N THR A 615 10.33 -11.10 -8.56
CA THR A 615 11.57 -10.30 -8.45
C THR A 615 11.56 -9.02 -9.28
N ALA A 616 11.30 -9.09 -10.58
CA ALA A 616 11.49 -7.98 -11.51
C ALA A 616 10.69 -8.18 -12.80
N VAL A 617 10.44 -7.09 -13.53
CA VAL A 617 9.65 -7.12 -14.77
C VAL A 617 10.51 -7.33 -16.02
N HIS A 618 11.76 -6.84 -16.04
CA HIS A 618 12.61 -6.87 -17.25
C HIS A 618 13.52 -8.09 -17.37
N ASN A 619 14.11 -8.50 -16.26
CA ASN A 619 15.21 -9.46 -16.28
C ASN A 619 14.72 -10.90 -16.10
N PHE A 620 13.68 -11.14 -15.30
CA PHE A 620 13.22 -12.48 -14.97
C PHE A 620 11.79 -12.51 -14.43
N LEU A 621 10.85 -13.07 -15.20
CA LEU A 621 9.60 -13.53 -14.59
C LEU A 621 9.91 -14.70 -13.64
N GLY A 622 9.25 -14.74 -12.49
CA GLY A 622 9.47 -15.70 -11.41
C GLY A 622 10.08 -15.07 -10.16
N MET A 623 10.06 -15.83 -9.06
CA MET A 623 10.84 -15.53 -7.87
C MET A 623 12.26 -16.09 -8.02
N HIS A 624 13.26 -15.28 -7.71
CA HIS A 624 14.64 -15.76 -7.62
C HIS A 624 15.00 -16.26 -6.23
N ARG A 625 15.72 -17.38 -6.20
CA ARG A 625 16.17 -18.06 -4.98
C ARG A 625 17.03 -17.16 -4.11
N PHE A 626 17.92 -16.39 -4.74
CA PHE A 626 18.80 -15.47 -4.02
C PHE A 626 18.02 -14.34 -3.36
N ASP A 627 17.01 -13.80 -4.04
CA ASP A 627 16.18 -12.69 -3.56
C ASP A 627 15.21 -13.15 -2.46
N ALA A 628 14.72 -14.39 -2.59
CA ALA A 628 13.88 -15.05 -1.61
C ALA A 628 14.51 -15.05 -0.20
N ASN A 629 15.85 -15.05 -0.08
CA ASN A 629 16.55 -14.99 1.21
C ASN A 629 16.11 -13.83 2.10
N PHE A 630 15.76 -12.68 1.53
CA PHE A 630 15.23 -11.53 2.27
C PHE A 630 13.75 -11.28 2.00
N GLN A 631 13.20 -11.65 0.84
CA GLN A 631 11.77 -11.49 0.57
C GLN A 631 10.89 -12.36 1.50
N ILE A 632 11.38 -13.55 1.89
CA ILE A 632 10.72 -14.39 2.93
C ILE A 632 10.66 -13.63 4.26
N LYS A 633 11.78 -13.01 4.66
CA LYS A 633 11.89 -12.25 5.92
C LYS A 633 11.03 -10.98 5.90
N VAL A 634 10.91 -10.32 4.76
CA VAL A 634 9.95 -9.21 4.57
C VAL A 634 8.51 -9.72 4.73
N GLY A 635 8.20 -10.89 4.14
CA GLY A 635 6.91 -11.54 4.30
C GLY A 635 6.54 -11.83 5.76
N ALA A 636 7.51 -12.09 6.64
CA ALA A 636 7.24 -12.27 8.07
C ALA A 636 6.61 -11.04 8.75
N TRP A 637 6.65 -9.85 8.13
CA TRP A 637 6.03 -8.64 8.69
C TRP A 637 4.59 -8.39 8.21
N VAL A 638 4.10 -9.13 7.22
CA VAL A 638 2.72 -8.94 6.72
C VAL A 638 1.70 -9.49 7.71
N ARG A 639 0.49 -8.93 7.76
CA ARG A 639 -0.58 -9.38 8.66
C ARG A 639 -1.05 -10.79 8.33
N ASP A 640 -1.51 -11.01 7.10
CA ASP A 640 -2.00 -12.30 6.62
C ASP A 640 -0.82 -13.15 6.11
N LYS A 641 -0.32 -14.00 7.01
CA LYS A 641 0.85 -14.84 6.76
C LYS A 641 0.56 -15.98 5.79
N ASP A 642 -0.63 -16.56 5.87
CA ASP A 642 -1.03 -17.72 5.07
C ASP A 642 -0.97 -17.37 3.59
N TYR A 643 -1.65 -16.27 3.24
CA TYR A 643 -1.59 -15.75 1.88
C TYR A 643 -0.19 -15.15 1.63
N TYR A 644 0.16 -14.01 2.22
CA TYR A 644 1.29 -13.19 1.74
C TYR A 644 2.69 -13.66 2.12
N ALA A 645 2.86 -14.67 2.99
CA ALA A 645 4.18 -15.09 3.48
C ALA A 645 4.53 -16.56 3.24
N TYR A 646 3.62 -17.51 3.48
CA TYR A 646 3.95 -18.94 3.47
C TYR A 646 4.44 -19.41 2.10
N GLY A 647 3.79 -18.95 1.03
CA GLY A 647 4.17 -19.31 -0.33
C GLY A 647 5.58 -18.85 -0.71
N ASN A 648 6.11 -17.76 -0.12
CA ASN A 648 7.50 -17.36 -0.36
C ASN A 648 8.53 -18.43 0.06
N VAL A 649 8.14 -19.37 0.94
CA VAL A 649 8.94 -20.53 1.35
C VAL A 649 8.48 -21.80 0.62
N LEU A 650 7.19 -22.11 0.67
CA LEU A 650 6.64 -23.41 0.26
C LEU A 650 6.76 -23.65 -1.25
N ILE A 651 6.77 -22.59 -2.05
CA ILE A 651 6.89 -22.68 -3.52
C ILE A 651 8.15 -23.45 -3.94
N TRP A 652 9.26 -23.27 -3.22
CA TRP A 652 10.53 -23.91 -3.49
C TRP A 652 10.54 -25.44 -3.28
N SER A 653 9.57 -25.97 -2.54
CA SER A 653 9.47 -27.42 -2.28
C SER A 653 9.24 -28.24 -3.56
N ALA A 654 8.63 -27.64 -4.59
CA ALA A 654 8.46 -28.26 -5.90
C ALA A 654 9.80 -28.64 -6.56
N LEU A 655 10.89 -27.98 -6.20
CA LEU A 655 12.22 -28.19 -6.78
C LEU A 655 13.06 -29.24 -6.04
N LEU A 656 12.55 -29.84 -4.96
CA LEU A 656 13.24 -30.90 -4.21
C LEU A 656 13.77 -32.06 -5.08
N PRO A 657 13.05 -32.56 -6.10
CA PRO A 657 13.57 -33.63 -6.97
C PRO A 657 14.84 -33.24 -7.74
N TYR A 658 15.12 -31.94 -7.87
CA TYR A 658 16.28 -31.36 -8.56
C TYR A 658 17.34 -30.82 -7.60
N ALA A 659 17.17 -31.03 -6.29
CA ALA A 659 18.08 -30.55 -5.28
C ALA A 659 19.47 -31.15 -5.43
N ARG A 660 20.49 -30.35 -5.14
CA ARG A 660 21.89 -30.78 -5.03
C ARG A 660 22.33 -30.73 -3.56
N SER A 661 23.42 -31.45 -3.27
CA SER A 661 24.00 -31.53 -1.92
C SER A 661 24.24 -30.14 -1.30
N GLY A 662 24.07 -30.06 0.02
CA GLY A 662 24.25 -28.82 0.77
C GLY A 662 23.05 -27.87 0.69
N GLY A 663 21.85 -28.39 0.41
CA GLY A 663 20.63 -27.59 0.27
C GLY A 663 20.65 -26.61 -0.89
N ARG A 664 21.04 -27.07 -2.08
CA ARG A 664 21.07 -26.24 -3.28
C ARG A 664 19.89 -26.52 -4.19
N LEU A 665 19.18 -25.47 -4.59
CA LEU A 665 18.06 -25.53 -5.53
C LEU A 665 18.36 -24.72 -6.80
N PRO A 666 17.63 -24.98 -7.90
CA PRO A 666 17.56 -24.10 -9.06
C PRO A 666 17.27 -22.65 -8.68
N ASP A 667 17.72 -21.71 -9.51
CA ASP A 667 17.72 -20.29 -9.17
C ASP A 667 16.35 -19.61 -9.33
N ASN A 668 15.51 -20.12 -10.22
CA ASN A 668 14.17 -19.61 -10.54
C ASN A 668 13.38 -20.77 -11.18
N MET A 669 12.05 -20.70 -11.16
CA MET A 669 11.15 -21.68 -11.77
C MET A 669 9.87 -21.02 -12.31
N GLY A 670 9.08 -21.83 -13.01
CA GLY A 670 7.69 -21.54 -13.36
C GLY A 670 6.84 -22.79 -13.21
N GLN A 671 5.72 -22.87 -13.93
CA GLN A 671 4.75 -23.98 -13.77
C GLN A 671 5.35 -25.39 -13.97
N SER A 672 6.35 -25.53 -14.85
CA SER A 672 6.99 -26.83 -15.13
C SER A 672 8.42 -26.73 -15.65
N TRP A 673 9.07 -25.58 -15.43
CA TRP A 673 10.44 -25.33 -15.83
C TRP A 673 11.27 -24.79 -14.67
N LEU A 674 12.58 -24.97 -14.75
CA LEU A 674 13.56 -24.46 -13.79
C LEU A 674 14.77 -23.85 -14.49
N SER A 675 15.40 -22.87 -13.85
CA SER A 675 16.69 -22.33 -14.26
C SER A 675 17.83 -23.29 -13.90
N PRO A 676 18.73 -23.68 -14.82
CA PRO A 676 19.80 -24.64 -14.54
C PRO A 676 21.00 -23.98 -13.82
N VAL A 677 20.75 -22.96 -13.01
CA VAL A 677 21.72 -22.35 -12.10
C VAL A 677 21.35 -22.78 -10.69
N TRP A 678 22.29 -23.38 -9.95
CA TRP A 678 22.02 -23.86 -8.59
C TRP A 678 22.73 -22.99 -7.55
N GLY A 679 22.06 -22.72 -6.44
CA GLY A 679 22.71 -22.17 -5.26
C GLY A 679 21.96 -22.52 -3.98
N THR A 680 22.50 -22.09 -2.84
CA THR A 680 22.01 -22.48 -1.52
C THR A 680 20.74 -21.76 -1.09
N THR A 681 19.89 -22.42 -0.31
CA THR A 681 18.68 -21.85 0.33
C THR A 681 18.80 -21.77 1.85
N THR A 682 20.03 -21.68 2.37
CA THR A 682 20.31 -21.69 3.81
C THR A 682 19.52 -20.64 4.59
N ASP A 683 19.44 -19.40 4.10
CA ASP A 683 18.70 -18.32 4.76
C ASP A 683 17.17 -18.49 4.66
N HIS A 684 16.64 -19.35 3.75
CA HIS A 684 15.21 -19.66 3.69
C HIS A 684 14.74 -20.32 4.99
N VAL A 685 15.57 -21.17 5.60
CA VAL A 685 15.29 -21.81 6.90
C VAL A 685 15.11 -20.76 7.99
N ILE A 686 15.99 -19.75 8.01
CA ILE A 686 15.95 -18.66 8.99
C ILE A 686 14.71 -17.80 8.74
N GLY A 687 14.42 -17.46 7.48
CA GLY A 687 13.20 -16.70 7.14
C GLY A 687 11.90 -17.44 7.46
N ALA A 688 11.84 -18.75 7.25
CA ALA A 688 10.69 -19.56 7.66
C ALA A 688 10.54 -19.58 9.19
N TRP A 689 11.65 -19.59 9.94
CA TRP A 689 11.62 -19.44 11.38
C TRP A 689 11.10 -18.06 11.81
N ASP A 690 11.52 -16.98 11.15
CA ASP A 690 11.00 -15.63 11.41
C ASP A 690 9.49 -15.55 11.17
N ILE A 691 8.98 -16.19 10.11
CA ILE A 691 7.53 -16.31 9.85
C ILE A 691 6.83 -17.01 11.02
N TYR A 692 7.39 -18.10 11.54
CA TYR A 692 6.83 -18.84 12.67
C TYR A 692 6.85 -18.05 13.98
N GLU A 693 7.95 -17.34 14.27
CA GLU A 693 7.99 -16.43 15.43
C GLU A 693 6.86 -15.39 15.33
N HIS A 694 6.56 -14.93 14.12
CA HIS A 694 5.53 -13.91 13.87
C HIS A 694 4.11 -14.45 13.63
N SER A 695 3.92 -15.76 13.51
CA SER A 695 2.60 -16.40 13.28
C SER A 695 2.16 -17.30 14.42
N GLY A 696 3.12 -17.93 15.12
CA GLY A 696 2.86 -19.02 16.05
C GLY A 696 2.34 -20.31 15.40
N ASP A 697 2.29 -20.39 14.06
CA ASP A 697 1.66 -21.48 13.35
C ASP A 697 2.57 -22.70 13.24
N SER A 698 2.30 -23.71 14.08
CA SER A 698 3.00 -24.99 14.02
C SER A 698 2.66 -25.80 12.76
N GLY A 699 1.49 -25.60 12.17
CA GLY A 699 1.09 -26.28 10.92
C GLY A 699 1.98 -25.87 9.76
N PHE A 700 2.26 -24.57 9.61
CA PHE A 700 3.27 -24.09 8.67
C PHE A 700 4.65 -24.73 8.92
N ILE A 701 5.08 -24.90 10.17
CA ILE A 701 6.35 -25.57 10.49
C ILE A 701 6.33 -27.07 10.11
N GLU A 702 5.20 -27.76 10.30
CA GLU A 702 5.02 -29.15 9.86
C GLU A 702 5.12 -29.26 8.33
N ASP A 703 4.52 -28.31 7.60
CA ASP A 703 4.53 -28.25 6.14
C ASP A 703 5.91 -27.90 5.55
N VAL A 704 6.78 -27.17 6.26
CA VAL A 704 8.13 -26.87 5.79
C VAL A 704 9.18 -27.88 6.25
N TYR A 705 9.12 -28.37 7.49
CA TYR A 705 10.23 -29.13 8.07
C TYR A 705 10.33 -30.54 7.47
N GLU A 706 9.27 -31.35 7.61
CA GLU A 706 9.31 -32.77 7.22
C GLU A 706 9.37 -32.98 5.71
N PRO A 707 8.48 -32.38 4.89
CA PRO A 707 8.46 -32.66 3.47
C PRO A 707 9.51 -31.86 2.68
N TYR A 708 10.03 -30.75 3.24
CA TYR A 708 10.90 -29.83 2.50
C TYR A 708 12.31 -29.67 3.09
N PHE A 709 12.48 -29.00 4.23
CA PHE A 709 13.81 -28.65 4.72
C PHE A 709 14.63 -29.86 5.19
N LYS A 710 14.02 -30.81 5.91
CA LYS A 710 14.70 -32.02 6.36
C LYS A 710 15.30 -32.79 5.18
N PRO A 711 14.55 -33.19 4.13
CA PRO A 711 15.14 -33.90 3.00
C PRO A 711 16.16 -33.06 2.23
N LEU A 712 15.96 -31.74 2.11
CA LEU A 712 16.87 -30.84 1.39
C LEU A 712 18.25 -30.73 2.05
N PHE A 713 18.27 -30.59 3.38
CA PHE A 713 19.49 -30.32 4.16
C PHE A 713 20.07 -31.54 4.87
N TRP A 714 19.40 -32.71 4.84
CA TRP A 714 19.83 -33.91 5.56
C TRP A 714 21.30 -34.27 5.34
N ASN A 715 21.77 -34.12 4.09
CA ASN A 715 23.12 -34.51 3.69
C ASN A 715 24.13 -33.34 3.65
N GLY A 716 23.79 -32.19 4.25
CA GLY A 716 24.68 -31.04 4.31
C GLY A 716 23.94 -29.71 4.27
N ILE A 717 24.52 -28.70 4.92
CA ILE A 717 24.09 -27.30 4.87
C ILE A 717 25.24 -26.47 4.29
N ASN A 718 25.06 -25.92 3.08
CA ASN A 718 26.08 -25.04 2.53
C ASN A 718 26.17 -23.74 3.33
N ASN A 719 27.39 -23.22 3.43
CA ASN A 719 27.64 -22.02 4.17
C ASN A 719 27.34 -20.77 3.33
N HIS A 720 26.25 -20.06 3.63
CA HIS A 720 25.93 -18.75 3.04
C HIS A 720 26.40 -17.63 3.98
N TRP A 721 27.68 -17.26 3.87
CA TRP A 721 28.33 -16.28 4.76
C TRP A 721 28.04 -16.52 6.24
N GLY A 722 28.20 -17.77 6.68
CA GLY A 722 28.05 -18.17 8.08
C GLY A 722 26.62 -18.51 8.53
N ALA A 723 25.61 -18.38 7.65
CA ALA A 723 24.21 -18.70 7.99
C ALA A 723 23.97 -20.17 8.33
N ARG A 724 24.90 -21.08 8.03
CA ARG A 724 24.74 -22.51 8.32
C ARG A 724 24.48 -22.79 9.80
N PHE A 725 25.07 -22.01 10.70
CA PHE A 725 24.95 -22.22 12.14
C PHE A 725 23.56 -21.79 12.64
N ASP A 726 23.07 -20.64 12.18
CA ASP A 726 21.74 -20.15 12.51
C ASP A 726 20.66 -21.05 11.90
N ALA A 727 20.84 -21.48 10.65
CA ALA A 727 19.95 -22.43 9.98
C ALA A 727 19.91 -23.79 10.71
N ALA A 728 21.06 -24.33 11.14
CA ALA A 728 21.10 -25.57 11.91
C ALA A 728 20.39 -25.44 13.27
N ASN A 729 20.52 -24.30 13.95
CA ASN A 729 19.77 -24.03 15.18
C ASN A 729 18.26 -23.95 14.91
N CYS A 730 17.83 -23.30 13.82
CA CYS A 730 16.42 -23.28 13.41
C CYS A 730 15.91 -24.70 13.11
N LEU A 731 16.67 -25.52 12.37
CA LEU A 731 16.31 -26.91 12.09
C LEU A 731 16.19 -27.76 13.37
N LYS A 732 17.05 -27.54 14.37
CA LYS A 732 16.94 -28.16 15.69
C LYS A 732 15.64 -27.77 16.40
N ARG A 733 15.26 -26.48 16.37
CA ARG A 733 13.99 -25.99 16.94
C ARG A 733 12.78 -26.58 16.20
N MET A 734 12.79 -26.56 14.87
CA MET A 734 11.74 -27.16 14.02
C MET A 734 11.61 -28.67 14.27
N ALA A 735 12.72 -29.40 14.38
CA ALA A 735 12.72 -30.82 14.70
C ALA A 735 12.05 -31.12 16.05
N LEU A 736 12.34 -30.33 17.08
CA LEU A 736 11.71 -30.47 18.39
C LEU A 736 10.21 -30.19 18.33
N LEU A 737 9.80 -29.12 17.63
CA LEU A 737 8.40 -28.75 17.47
C LEU A 737 7.59 -29.81 16.72
N THR A 738 8.18 -30.44 15.70
CA THR A 738 7.53 -31.47 14.88
C THR A 738 7.64 -32.89 15.48
N GLY A 739 8.15 -33.04 16.70
CA GLY A 739 8.22 -34.34 17.38
C GLY A 739 9.37 -35.23 16.92
N ASN A 740 10.44 -34.66 16.38
CA ASN A 740 11.65 -35.33 15.87
C ASN A 740 12.91 -35.06 16.73
N PRO A 741 12.92 -35.33 18.06
CA PRO A 741 14.08 -35.01 18.91
C PRO A 741 15.36 -35.77 18.53
N ALA A 742 15.24 -36.89 17.80
CA ALA A 742 16.40 -37.64 17.30
C ALA A 742 17.17 -36.87 16.21
N ASP A 743 16.51 -35.98 15.47
CA ASP A 743 17.14 -35.21 14.39
C ASP A 743 18.06 -34.11 14.93
N VAL A 744 17.88 -33.69 16.19
CA VAL A 744 18.67 -32.61 16.81
C VAL A 744 20.17 -32.91 16.79
N ALA A 745 20.56 -34.15 17.15
CA ALA A 745 21.96 -34.54 17.13
C ALA A 745 22.53 -34.60 15.70
N HIS A 746 21.69 -34.92 14.73
CA HIS A 746 22.06 -34.89 13.31
C HIS A 746 22.31 -33.46 12.84
N TRP A 747 21.39 -32.53 13.12
CA TRP A 747 21.55 -31.11 12.75
C TRP A 747 22.72 -30.43 13.43
N ASP A 748 22.99 -30.79 14.69
CA ASP A 748 24.16 -30.32 15.41
C ASP A 748 25.47 -30.73 14.71
N SER A 749 25.56 -31.99 14.30
CA SER A 749 26.70 -32.52 13.55
C SER A 749 26.81 -31.94 12.14
N VAL A 750 25.71 -31.87 11.38
CA VAL A 750 25.70 -31.40 9.98
C VAL A 750 25.96 -29.90 9.89
N GLY A 751 25.47 -29.12 10.86
CA GLY A 751 25.77 -27.70 10.98
C GLY A 751 27.20 -27.40 11.44
N GLU A 752 27.95 -28.42 11.87
CA GLU A 752 29.27 -28.31 12.50
C GLU A 752 29.27 -27.35 13.71
N ILE A 753 28.21 -27.39 14.54
CA ILE A 753 28.00 -26.42 15.63
C ILE A 753 29.20 -26.38 16.59
N ASP A 754 29.74 -27.55 16.96
CA ASP A 754 30.91 -27.66 17.85
C ASP A 754 32.21 -27.06 17.27
N ASN A 755 32.28 -26.85 15.95
CA ASN A 755 33.45 -26.28 15.28
C ASN A 755 33.35 -24.75 15.07
N LEU A 756 32.25 -24.12 15.49
CA LEU A 756 31.99 -22.70 15.26
C LEU A 756 33.13 -21.80 15.75
N GLU A 757 33.55 -21.95 17.01
CA GLU A 757 34.60 -21.10 17.61
C GLU A 757 35.94 -21.24 16.88
N ASN A 758 36.35 -22.47 16.56
CA ASN A 758 37.58 -22.73 15.82
C ASN A 758 37.54 -22.11 14.42
N TRP A 759 36.40 -22.24 13.73
CA TRP A 759 36.21 -21.65 12.42
C TRP A 759 36.24 -20.12 12.49
N MET A 760 35.51 -19.51 13.43
CA MET A 760 35.50 -18.06 13.63
C MET A 760 36.92 -17.51 13.85
N ASN A 761 37.68 -18.11 14.76
CA ASN A 761 39.06 -17.70 15.04
C ASN A 761 40.00 -17.89 13.84
N SER A 762 39.67 -18.81 12.91
CA SER A 762 40.44 -19.02 11.70
C SER A 762 40.12 -18.02 10.57
N GLU A 763 38.94 -17.39 10.61
CA GLU A 763 38.49 -16.43 9.59
C GLU A 763 38.65 -14.97 10.03
N TRP A 764 38.55 -14.67 11.32
CA TRP A 764 38.71 -13.31 11.84
C TRP A 764 40.12 -12.78 11.59
N GLU A 765 40.21 -11.61 10.95
CA GLU A 765 41.45 -10.95 10.55
C GLU A 765 42.38 -11.81 9.68
N ARG A 766 41.83 -12.83 9.01
CA ARG A 766 42.61 -13.80 8.24
C ARG A 766 43.44 -13.15 7.13
N ALA A 767 42.91 -12.14 6.46
CA ALA A 767 43.63 -11.39 5.43
C ALA A 767 44.10 -10.01 5.87
N THR A 768 43.29 -9.27 6.62
CA THR A 768 43.60 -7.90 7.02
C THR A 768 43.02 -7.60 8.41
N PRO A 769 43.65 -6.73 9.22
CA PRO A 769 43.14 -6.38 10.54
C PRO A 769 41.70 -5.84 10.52
N ASP A 770 40.97 -6.18 11.56
CA ASP A 770 39.57 -5.82 11.82
C ASP A 770 38.60 -6.21 10.70
N TYR A 771 38.88 -7.25 9.93
CA TYR A 771 38.00 -7.70 8.84
C TYR A 771 37.80 -9.20 8.80
N TRP A 772 36.61 -9.63 8.39
CA TRP A 772 36.26 -11.04 8.32
C TRP A 772 36.70 -11.69 7.00
N GLY A 773 37.37 -12.85 7.10
CA GLY A 773 37.68 -13.73 5.99
C GLY A 773 38.91 -13.31 5.18
N ASN A 774 39.19 -14.06 4.12
CA ASN A 774 40.44 -13.95 3.36
C ASN A 774 40.46 -12.84 2.28
N THR A 775 39.42 -12.00 2.18
CA THR A 775 39.06 -11.21 0.98
C THR A 775 38.95 -12.08 -0.28
N ALA A 776 37.89 -11.93 -1.07
CA ALA A 776 37.56 -12.95 -2.07
C ALA A 776 38.60 -13.03 -3.21
N PRO A 777 39.21 -14.20 -3.49
CA PRO A 777 39.87 -14.52 -4.75
C PRO A 777 38.83 -14.98 -5.81
N ALA A 778 37.60 -14.45 -5.78
CA ALA A 778 36.47 -15.06 -6.50
C ALA A 778 36.25 -14.51 -7.92
N ILE A 779 36.71 -13.28 -8.21
CA ILE A 779 36.62 -12.73 -9.57
C ILE A 779 37.92 -12.99 -10.35
N TYR A 780 39.05 -13.11 -9.64
CA TYR A 780 40.37 -13.32 -10.23
C TYR A 780 40.97 -14.65 -9.77
N PRO A 781 41.69 -15.40 -10.64
CA PRO A 781 42.25 -16.70 -10.30
C PRO A 781 43.11 -16.66 -9.03
N PRO A 782 43.12 -17.73 -8.21
CA PRO A 782 44.00 -17.84 -7.05
C PRO A 782 45.47 -17.58 -7.44
N GLY A 783 46.07 -16.52 -6.89
CA GLY A 783 47.46 -16.12 -7.19
C GLY A 783 47.63 -14.81 -7.96
N SER A 784 46.55 -14.03 -8.20
CA SER A 784 46.69 -12.63 -8.63
C SER A 784 47.24 -11.75 -7.50
N ASP A 785 48.14 -10.83 -7.84
CA ASP A 785 48.65 -9.79 -6.93
C ASP A 785 47.57 -8.75 -6.57
N ASP A 786 46.43 -8.80 -7.26
CA ASP A 786 45.25 -7.92 -7.11
C ASP A 786 44.23 -8.51 -6.10
N ARG A 787 44.44 -8.27 -4.81
CA ARG A 787 43.45 -8.59 -3.75
C ARG A 787 42.61 -7.35 -3.45
N ALA A 788 41.30 -7.44 -3.60
CA ALA A 788 40.34 -6.39 -3.22
C ALA A 788 39.48 -6.80 -2.03
N LEU A 789 39.11 -5.83 -1.19
CA LEU A 789 38.24 -6.02 -0.03
C LEU A 789 36.75 -5.94 -0.46
N PHE A 790 36.06 -7.08 -0.54
CA PHE A 790 34.64 -7.16 -0.95
C PHE A 790 33.68 -7.12 0.23
N TRP A 791 32.52 -6.47 0.05
CA TRP A 791 31.45 -6.33 1.05
C TRP A 791 31.05 -7.64 1.76
N THR A 792 31.21 -8.79 1.10
CA THR A 792 30.86 -10.12 1.62
C THR A 792 31.47 -10.44 2.99
N GLY A 793 32.59 -9.84 3.40
CA GLY A 793 33.10 -9.97 4.77
C GLY A 793 32.18 -9.32 5.81
N MET A 794 31.54 -8.20 5.47
CA MET A 794 30.55 -7.54 6.33
C MET A 794 29.27 -8.36 6.48
N ALA A 795 28.90 -9.16 5.47
CA ALA A 795 27.69 -9.99 5.49
C ALA A 795 27.61 -10.95 6.68
N TYR A 796 28.76 -11.37 7.22
CA TYR A 796 28.83 -12.30 8.35
C TYR A 796 28.31 -11.70 9.66
N MET A 797 28.28 -10.36 9.79
CA MET A 797 27.79 -9.68 11.01
C MET A 797 26.32 -9.98 11.32
N ARG A 798 25.52 -10.34 10.31
CA ARG A 798 24.08 -10.59 10.50
C ARG A 798 23.76 -11.82 11.34
N ASN A 799 24.71 -12.75 11.45
CA ASN A 799 24.48 -14.02 12.12
C ASN A 799 24.53 -13.88 13.65
N SER A 800 23.75 -14.71 14.33
CA SER A 800 23.57 -14.65 15.79
C SER A 800 24.87 -14.84 16.58
N TRP A 801 25.83 -15.59 16.02
CA TRP A 801 27.11 -15.94 16.63
C TRP A 801 28.23 -14.90 16.41
N PHE A 802 28.03 -13.89 15.54
CA PHE A 802 29.09 -12.94 15.24
C PHE A 802 29.34 -12.00 16.45
N PRO A 803 30.58 -11.88 16.97
CA PRO A 803 30.85 -11.08 18.16
C PRO A 803 30.63 -9.58 17.94
N GLU A 804 29.94 -8.93 18.87
CA GLU A 804 29.69 -7.49 18.80
C GLU A 804 31.00 -6.67 18.81
N GLU A 805 32.01 -7.05 19.60
CA GLU A 805 33.29 -6.34 19.64
C GLU A 805 33.97 -6.33 18.27
N TRP A 806 33.92 -7.46 17.55
CA TRP A 806 34.43 -7.56 16.18
C TRP A 806 33.66 -6.66 15.23
N ALA A 807 32.32 -6.59 15.37
CA ALA A 807 31.50 -5.69 14.56
C ALA A 807 31.85 -4.21 14.83
N ARG A 808 32.10 -3.81 16.08
CA ARG A 808 32.55 -2.45 16.42
C ARG A 808 33.88 -2.10 15.75
N ARG A 809 34.89 -2.99 15.83
CA ARG A 809 36.18 -2.76 15.18
C ARG A 809 36.07 -2.71 13.67
N MET A 810 35.37 -3.68 13.08
CA MET A 810 35.22 -3.79 11.63
C MET A 810 34.45 -2.60 11.05
N THR A 811 33.34 -2.22 11.66
CA THR A 811 32.54 -1.09 11.15
C THR A 811 33.25 0.24 11.33
N GLY A 812 33.91 0.46 12.47
CA GLY A 812 34.67 1.68 12.74
C GLY A 812 35.86 1.87 11.80
N ARG A 813 36.53 0.78 11.41
CA ARG A 813 37.68 0.84 10.48
C ARG A 813 37.26 0.85 9.01
N TRP A 814 36.35 -0.06 8.64
CA TRP A 814 36.07 -0.39 7.25
C TRP A 814 34.70 0.06 6.77
N ALA A 815 33.63 -0.02 7.57
CA ALA A 815 32.30 0.33 7.04
C ALA A 815 32.16 1.83 6.77
N ILE A 816 32.37 2.67 7.80
CA ILE A 816 32.08 4.11 7.73
C ILE A 816 33.20 4.98 7.13
N ASN A 817 34.36 4.37 6.84
CA ASN A 817 35.51 5.11 6.30
C ASN A 817 35.32 5.36 4.80
N SER A 818 35.31 6.64 4.39
CA SER A 818 35.07 7.04 3.00
C SER A 818 36.30 7.02 2.10
N GLU A 819 37.51 6.90 2.68
CA GLU A 819 38.76 6.87 1.91
C GLU A 819 39.21 5.45 1.61
N ILE A 820 39.18 4.57 2.62
CA ILE A 820 39.69 3.20 2.51
C ILE A 820 38.63 2.13 2.74
N GLY A 821 37.42 2.53 3.13
CA GLY A 821 36.35 1.65 3.57
C GLY A 821 35.21 1.54 2.56
N PHE A 822 34.01 1.20 3.01
CA PHE A 822 32.83 0.96 2.16
C PHE A 822 31.88 2.17 2.07
N ASN A 823 32.22 3.28 2.70
CA ASN A 823 31.40 4.49 2.71
C ASN A 823 31.66 5.38 1.49
N GLY A 824 31.37 4.85 0.30
CA GLY A 824 31.50 5.58 -0.97
C GLY A 824 30.32 6.51 -1.28
N PRO A 825 30.22 7.01 -2.52
CA PRO A 825 29.10 7.86 -2.96
C PRO A 825 27.73 7.25 -2.70
N ILE A 826 27.62 5.92 -2.83
CA ILE A 826 26.45 5.12 -2.47
C ILE A 826 26.93 3.98 -1.56
N PRO A 827 26.80 4.11 -0.23
CA PRO A 827 27.30 3.13 0.73
C PRO A 827 26.28 1.99 0.92
N PRO A 828 26.68 0.74 1.22
CA PRO A 828 28.03 0.25 1.06
C PRO A 828 28.34 0.04 -0.43
N THR A 829 29.60 0.23 -0.77
CA THR A 829 30.12 -0.10 -2.10
C THR A 829 30.40 -1.60 -2.22
N LEU A 830 30.48 -2.13 -3.44
CA LEU A 830 30.79 -3.54 -3.72
C LEU A 830 32.16 -3.95 -3.17
N VAL A 831 33.15 -3.10 -3.42
CA VAL A 831 34.51 -3.20 -2.91
C VAL A 831 34.83 -1.96 -2.09
N ALA A 832 35.78 -2.06 -1.17
CA ALA A 832 36.24 -0.90 -0.43
C ALA A 832 36.80 0.18 -1.38
N MET A 833 36.71 1.45 -0.99
CA MET A 833 37.07 2.61 -1.79
C MET A 833 38.54 2.63 -2.21
N GLN A 834 39.43 2.08 -1.38
CA GLN A 834 40.84 1.88 -1.74
C GLN A 834 41.03 0.89 -2.91
N ASP A 835 40.05 0.02 -3.15
CA ASP A 835 40.07 -1.05 -4.15
C ASP A 835 39.06 -0.80 -5.29
N ILE A 836 38.53 0.43 -5.42
CA ILE A 836 37.41 0.76 -6.33
C ILE A 836 37.65 0.39 -7.80
N ASP A 837 38.91 0.33 -8.23
CA ASP A 837 39.31 -0.11 -9.57
C ASP A 837 38.93 -1.58 -9.87
N HIS A 838 38.58 -2.36 -8.85
CA HIS A 838 38.10 -3.75 -8.97
C HIS A 838 36.57 -3.87 -8.99
N THR A 839 35.84 -2.76 -9.01
CA THR A 839 34.38 -2.79 -9.03
C THR A 839 33.84 -3.35 -10.34
N PHE A 840 32.67 -3.99 -10.29
CA PHE A 840 31.96 -4.36 -11.51
C PHE A 840 31.35 -3.12 -12.16
N PRO A 841 31.40 -2.99 -13.51
CA PRO A 841 30.83 -1.83 -14.18
C PRO A 841 29.37 -1.59 -13.82
N SER A 842 28.53 -2.62 -13.78
CA SER A 842 27.09 -2.47 -13.55
C SER A 842 26.66 -2.56 -12.09
N PHE A 843 27.56 -2.84 -11.13
CA PHE A 843 27.17 -3.20 -9.76
C PHE A 843 28.14 -2.62 -8.72
N ALA A 844 28.47 -1.34 -8.82
CA ALA A 844 29.31 -0.67 -7.81
C ALA A 844 28.59 -0.51 -6.48
N ALA A 845 27.26 -0.41 -6.49
CA ALA A 845 26.39 -0.57 -5.34
C ALA A 845 25.11 -1.29 -5.75
N ALA A 846 24.56 -2.12 -4.85
CA ALA A 846 23.37 -2.91 -5.11
C ALA A 846 22.52 -3.08 -3.83
N PRO A 847 21.23 -3.45 -3.94
CA PRO A 847 20.32 -3.54 -2.79
C PRO A 847 20.64 -4.69 -1.82
N ASP A 848 21.07 -5.83 -2.35
CA ASP A 848 21.36 -7.05 -1.60
C ASP A 848 22.59 -6.88 -0.69
N LEU A 849 23.69 -6.37 -1.25
CA LEU A 849 24.90 -6.08 -0.48
C LEU A 849 24.64 -5.06 0.64
N ALA A 850 23.71 -4.14 0.40
CA ALA A 850 23.28 -3.17 1.39
C ALA A 850 22.51 -3.87 2.52
N TYR A 851 21.52 -4.69 2.18
CA TYR A 851 20.79 -5.50 3.17
C TYR A 851 21.74 -6.32 4.04
N TYR A 852 22.52 -7.22 3.44
CA TYR A 852 23.36 -8.16 4.18
C TYR A 852 24.44 -7.47 5.04
N SER A 853 25.00 -6.35 4.57
CA SER A 853 26.03 -5.62 5.31
C SER A 853 25.42 -4.78 6.43
N ILE A 854 24.38 -4.00 6.14
CA ILE A 854 23.82 -3.02 7.07
C ILE A 854 23.01 -3.70 8.18
N ILE A 855 22.20 -4.71 7.85
CA ILE A 855 21.38 -5.37 8.88
C ILE A 855 22.25 -6.02 9.96
N GLY A 856 23.42 -6.54 9.57
CA GLY A 856 24.39 -7.07 10.52
C GLY A 856 24.96 -6.01 11.48
N MET A 857 25.07 -4.76 11.04
CA MET A 857 25.49 -3.66 11.92
C MET A 857 24.44 -3.40 13.00
N TYR A 858 23.16 -3.38 12.63
CA TYR A 858 22.07 -3.24 13.62
C TYR A 858 21.98 -4.45 14.55
N ASN A 859 22.02 -5.67 14.01
CA ASN A 859 21.95 -6.91 14.80
C ASN A 859 23.08 -7.03 15.83
N ARG A 860 24.19 -6.32 15.65
CA ARG A 860 25.37 -6.29 16.53
C ARG A 860 25.48 -4.98 17.33
N ASN A 861 24.39 -4.23 17.48
CA ASN A 861 24.31 -3.03 18.35
C ASN A 861 25.34 -1.94 18.03
N VAL A 862 25.77 -1.84 16.76
CA VAL A 862 26.64 -0.75 16.29
C VAL A 862 25.82 0.35 15.60
N GLY A 863 24.74 0.76 16.27
CA GLY A 863 23.67 1.64 15.76
C GLY A 863 24.17 2.93 15.11
N LYS A 864 25.16 3.61 15.69
CA LYS A 864 25.72 4.84 15.11
C LYS A 864 26.30 4.62 13.72
N ASN A 865 27.14 3.60 13.57
CA ASN A 865 27.74 3.24 12.28
C ASN A 865 26.69 2.69 11.32
N ALA A 866 25.73 1.92 11.84
CA ALA A 866 24.61 1.37 11.08
C ALA A 866 23.73 2.49 10.50
N ASN A 867 23.45 3.55 11.26
CA ASN A 867 22.69 4.72 10.80
C ASN A 867 23.40 5.48 9.68
N VAL A 868 24.73 5.68 9.80
CA VAL A 868 25.53 6.30 8.72
C VAL A 868 25.38 5.53 7.42
N MET A 869 25.57 4.22 7.45
CA MET A 869 25.49 3.37 6.26
C MET A 869 24.04 3.19 5.77
N GLY A 870 23.10 2.98 6.70
CA GLY A 870 21.69 2.70 6.42
C GLY A 870 20.95 3.91 5.85
N LEU A 871 21.00 5.05 6.53
CA LEU A 871 20.39 6.29 6.01
C LEU A 871 21.13 6.79 4.76
N GLY A 872 22.46 6.68 4.75
CA GLY A 872 23.27 6.97 3.57
C GLY A 872 22.75 6.19 2.36
N HIS A 873 22.64 4.87 2.48
CA HIS A 873 22.15 4.00 1.41
C HIS A 873 20.72 4.36 1.00
N LEU A 874 19.78 4.40 1.94
CA LEU A 874 18.36 4.65 1.63
C LEU A 874 18.20 5.98 0.87
N LYS A 875 18.88 7.05 1.29
CA LYS A 875 18.72 8.37 0.68
C LYS A 875 19.48 8.54 -0.63
N THR A 876 20.69 7.96 -0.78
CA THR A 876 21.47 8.12 -2.02
C THR A 876 21.11 7.09 -3.09
N TYR A 877 20.64 5.91 -2.69
CA TYR A 877 20.23 4.84 -3.60
C TYR A 877 18.76 4.95 -4.01
N ASN A 878 17.85 5.18 -3.05
CA ASN A 878 16.41 5.10 -3.31
C ASN A 878 15.75 6.46 -3.61
N MET A 879 16.50 7.55 -3.72
CA MET A 879 15.97 8.85 -4.16
C MET A 879 16.71 9.36 -5.41
N LYS A 880 15.96 9.71 -6.45
CA LYS A 880 16.47 10.43 -7.63
C LYS A 880 15.39 11.41 -8.08
N TRP A 881 15.78 12.60 -8.54
CA TRP A 881 14.85 13.66 -8.99
C TRP A 881 13.83 14.11 -7.93
N GLY A 882 14.10 13.88 -6.64
CA GLY A 882 13.17 14.17 -5.55
C GLY A 882 12.01 13.19 -5.42
N ILE A 883 12.09 12.02 -6.06
CA ILE A 883 11.12 10.92 -5.93
C ILE A 883 11.80 9.61 -5.55
N PRO A 884 11.07 8.68 -4.88
CA PRO A 884 11.57 7.33 -4.65
C PRO A 884 11.82 6.54 -5.93
N VAL A 885 12.90 5.76 -5.94
CA VAL A 885 13.29 4.84 -7.01
C VAL A 885 13.75 3.49 -6.43
N ALA A 886 13.66 2.42 -7.21
CA ALA A 886 14.11 1.08 -6.83
C ALA A 886 14.84 0.40 -8.00
N PRO A 887 16.04 0.91 -8.37
CA PRO A 887 16.82 0.26 -9.40
C PRO A 887 17.44 -1.05 -8.94
N GLU A 888 17.76 -1.91 -9.90
CA GLU A 888 18.51 -3.14 -9.69
C GLU A 888 19.92 -2.88 -9.15
N SER A 889 20.60 -1.82 -9.61
CA SER A 889 21.93 -1.42 -9.12
C SER A 889 22.30 0.02 -9.51
N TYR A 890 23.48 0.43 -9.07
CA TYR A 890 24.22 1.58 -9.61
C TYR A 890 25.55 1.12 -10.23
N ASP A 891 25.90 1.74 -11.35
CA ASP A 891 27.14 1.47 -12.08
C ASP A 891 28.37 2.11 -11.43
N ASN A 892 29.56 1.87 -11.99
CA ASN A 892 30.83 2.39 -11.51
C ASN A 892 31.03 3.89 -11.77
N GLU A 893 30.11 4.53 -12.49
CA GLU A 893 29.98 5.97 -12.61
C GLU A 893 28.96 6.57 -11.61
N TRP A 894 28.34 5.72 -10.79
CA TRP A 894 27.28 6.07 -9.81
C TRP A 894 26.00 6.56 -10.47
N GLU A 895 25.71 6.08 -11.67
CA GLU A 895 24.43 6.24 -12.32
C GLU A 895 23.56 4.99 -12.17
N ILE A 896 22.25 5.20 -12.32
CA ILE A 896 21.26 4.15 -12.11
C ILE A 896 21.32 3.11 -13.23
N TRP A 897 21.24 1.83 -12.89
CA TRP A 897 21.33 0.73 -13.84
C TRP A 897 20.25 -0.36 -13.62
N GLY A 898 19.98 -1.14 -14.67
CA GLY A 898 19.18 -2.36 -14.64
C GLY A 898 17.65 -2.15 -14.64
N ASP A 899 16.91 -3.07 -14.01
CA ASP A 899 15.45 -2.96 -13.85
C ASP A 899 15.05 -1.68 -13.08
N GLN A 900 13.89 -1.09 -13.39
CA GLN A 900 13.47 0.23 -12.85
C GLN A 900 12.54 0.15 -11.63
N TYR A 901 11.97 -1.04 -11.40
CA TYR A 901 11.08 -1.37 -10.29
C TYR A 901 11.54 -2.69 -9.69
N SER A 902 12.80 -2.80 -9.29
CA SER A 902 13.39 -4.06 -8.86
C SER A 902 13.00 -4.39 -7.41
N ASN A 903 12.27 -5.50 -7.21
CA ASN A 903 11.93 -6.02 -5.87
C ASN A 903 13.15 -6.60 -5.14
N PHE A 904 14.32 -6.60 -5.79
CA PHE A 904 15.60 -6.83 -5.16
C PHE A 904 15.86 -5.84 -4.00
N ASN A 905 15.18 -4.67 -4.02
CA ASN A 905 15.20 -3.68 -2.94
C ASN A 905 14.41 -4.07 -1.68
N ALA A 906 13.62 -5.15 -1.68
CA ALA A 906 12.73 -5.50 -0.57
C ALA A 906 13.45 -5.62 0.78
N GLY A 907 14.68 -6.15 0.81
CA GLY A 907 15.47 -6.31 2.04
C GLY A 907 15.71 -4.99 2.81
N LYS A 908 15.62 -3.84 2.15
CA LYS A 908 15.76 -2.52 2.78
C LYS A 908 14.59 -2.16 3.70
N ILE A 909 13.42 -2.80 3.53
CA ILE A 909 12.31 -2.70 4.48
C ILE A 909 12.76 -3.19 5.86
N LEU A 910 13.56 -4.27 5.91
CA LEU A 910 14.09 -4.84 7.16
C LEU A 910 15.15 -3.93 7.80
N ILE A 911 15.88 -3.14 7.01
CA ILE A 911 16.78 -2.11 7.56
C ILE A 911 15.98 -1.08 8.37
N ILE A 912 14.73 -0.78 7.96
CA ILE A 912 13.86 0.14 8.69
C ILE A 912 13.21 -0.55 9.89
N LEU A 913 12.59 -1.72 9.70
CA LEU A 913 11.83 -2.43 10.75
C LEU A 913 12.73 -3.08 11.80
N ASN A 914 13.57 -4.03 11.39
CA ASN A 914 14.47 -4.74 12.30
C ASN A 914 15.69 -3.89 12.70
N GLY A 915 16.16 -3.01 11.80
CA GLY A 915 17.36 -2.21 12.03
C GLY A 915 17.11 -0.93 12.82
N ILE A 916 16.65 0.11 12.12
CA ILE A 916 16.42 1.45 12.68
C ILE A 916 15.39 1.41 13.80
N ALA A 917 14.24 0.77 13.57
CA ALA A 917 13.22 0.65 14.60
C ALA A 917 13.58 -0.39 15.65
N GLY A 918 14.39 -1.40 15.33
CA GLY A 918 14.80 -2.42 16.31
C GLY A 918 13.62 -3.27 16.79
N LEU A 919 12.63 -3.50 15.91
CA LEU A 919 11.47 -4.32 16.22
C LEU A 919 11.82 -5.80 16.18
N ASP A 920 11.27 -6.53 17.16
CA ASP A 920 11.30 -7.99 17.21
C ASP A 920 10.09 -8.48 18.01
N TYR A 921 9.45 -9.57 17.60
CA TYR A 921 8.38 -10.18 18.40
C TYR A 921 8.27 -11.69 18.17
N SER A 922 7.71 -12.37 19.14
CA SER A 922 7.46 -13.80 19.11
C SER A 922 6.08 -14.10 19.70
N ILE A 923 5.21 -14.67 18.88
CA ILE A 923 3.94 -15.24 19.33
C ILE A 923 4.17 -16.51 20.17
N PRO A 924 5.03 -17.47 19.76
CA PRO A 924 5.33 -18.65 20.58
C PRO A 924 5.92 -18.33 21.96
N GLU A 925 6.84 -17.37 22.03
CA GLU A 925 7.48 -16.96 23.28
C GLU A 925 6.65 -15.89 24.04
N GLY A 926 5.63 -15.32 23.40
CA GLY A 926 4.74 -14.33 23.98
C GLY A 926 5.44 -13.01 24.28
N SER A 927 6.35 -12.56 23.43
CA SER A 927 7.18 -11.38 23.68
C SER A 927 7.14 -10.35 22.55
N PHE A 928 7.05 -9.06 22.89
CA PHE A 928 7.24 -7.93 21.99
C PHE A 928 8.44 -7.09 22.44
N GLN A 929 9.35 -6.75 21.53
CA GLN A 929 10.56 -5.98 21.82
C GLN A 929 10.70 -4.76 20.91
N ILE A 930 11.13 -3.65 21.51
CA ILE A 930 11.60 -2.46 20.82
C ILE A 930 13.02 -2.09 21.30
N SER A 931 14.02 -2.22 20.43
CA SER A 931 15.42 -1.86 20.67
C SER A 931 15.92 -0.86 19.60
N GLY A 932 15.23 0.27 19.51
CA GLY A 932 15.37 1.18 18.38
C GLY A 932 16.68 1.98 18.36
N HIS A 933 17.21 2.12 17.15
CA HIS A 933 18.39 2.92 16.80
C HIS A 933 17.99 4.21 16.08
N MET A 934 16.93 4.89 16.54
CA MET A 934 16.41 6.10 15.90
C MET A 934 17.55 7.09 15.60
N PRO A 935 17.77 7.49 14.33
CA PRO A 935 18.82 8.39 13.91
C PRO A 935 18.84 9.69 14.71
N GLU A 936 20.03 10.22 14.97
CA GLU A 936 20.18 11.38 15.85
C GLU A 936 19.55 12.65 15.27
N GLU A 937 19.41 12.72 13.95
CA GLU A 937 18.74 13.79 13.22
C GLU A 937 17.21 13.74 13.28
N TRP A 938 16.60 12.68 13.82
CA TRP A 938 15.15 12.54 13.89
C TRP A 938 14.58 13.02 15.23
N SER A 939 13.48 13.77 15.18
CA SER A 939 12.75 14.22 16.37
C SER A 939 11.70 13.22 16.85
N PHE A 940 11.21 12.35 15.96
CA PHE A 940 10.33 11.26 16.33
C PHE A 940 10.38 10.10 15.33
N MET A 941 9.94 8.93 15.80
CA MET A 941 9.64 7.73 15.02
C MET A 941 8.38 7.07 15.58
N GLU A 942 7.51 6.57 14.71
CA GLU A 942 6.22 5.98 15.09
C GLU A 942 5.94 4.74 14.25
N LEU A 943 5.51 3.64 14.87
CA LEU A 943 5.19 2.40 14.20
C LEU A 943 3.86 1.83 14.70
N ARG A 944 3.17 1.08 13.84
CA ARG A 944 2.09 0.17 14.26
C ARG A 944 2.33 -1.21 13.68
N VAL A 945 2.42 -2.22 14.53
CA VAL A 945 2.82 -3.57 14.13
C VAL A 945 1.59 -4.49 14.24
N PRO A 946 1.18 -5.17 13.15
CA PRO A 946 0.10 -6.13 13.22
C PRO A 946 0.58 -7.42 13.89
N ILE A 947 -0.10 -7.83 14.95
CA ILE A 947 0.11 -9.13 15.63
C ILE A 947 -1.19 -9.89 15.55
N THR A 948 -1.17 -11.02 14.83
CA THR A 948 -2.37 -11.83 14.61
C THR A 948 -2.30 -13.11 15.44
N GLN A 949 -3.23 -13.28 16.38
CA GLN A 949 -3.37 -14.47 17.20
C GLN A 949 -4.81 -14.98 17.11
N SER A 950 -5.01 -16.27 16.82
CA SER A 950 -6.34 -16.89 16.73
C SER A 950 -7.32 -16.10 15.84
N ASP A 951 -6.87 -15.69 14.64
CA ASP A 951 -7.61 -14.90 13.65
C ASP A 951 -8.03 -13.48 14.10
N GLN A 952 -7.50 -12.99 15.22
CA GLN A 952 -7.66 -11.61 15.67
C GLN A 952 -6.34 -10.86 15.52
N THR A 953 -6.38 -9.69 14.88
CA THR A 953 -5.21 -8.82 14.72
C THR A 953 -5.29 -7.64 15.68
N ASP A 954 -4.33 -7.57 16.58
CA ASP A 954 -4.04 -6.39 17.40
C ASP A 954 -2.94 -5.55 16.74
N TRP A 955 -2.99 -4.23 16.93
CA TRP A 955 -2.03 -3.29 16.36
C TRP A 955 -1.23 -2.63 17.48
N VAL A 956 -0.02 -3.14 17.72
CA VAL A 956 0.87 -2.59 18.75
C VAL A 956 1.43 -1.27 18.27
N ASN A 957 1.16 -0.21 19.02
CA ASN A 957 1.65 1.13 18.71
C ASN A 957 2.99 1.35 19.40
N VAL A 958 3.98 1.84 18.66
CA VAL A 958 5.29 2.25 19.20
C VAL A 958 5.55 3.69 18.81
N ARG A 959 5.94 4.52 19.78
CA ARG A 959 6.35 5.90 19.54
C ARG A 959 7.65 6.20 20.27
N ILE A 960 8.62 6.75 19.55
CA ILE A 960 9.86 7.29 20.10
C ILE A 960 9.88 8.79 19.84
N ASP A 961 9.91 9.59 20.90
CA ASP A 961 10.07 11.05 20.84
C ASP A 961 11.45 11.45 21.33
N ARG A 962 12.05 12.46 20.69
CA ARG A 962 13.31 13.09 21.09
C ARG A 962 13.13 14.61 21.18
N VAL A 963 13.57 15.17 22.30
CA VAL A 963 13.54 16.61 22.57
C VAL A 963 14.92 17.09 23.01
N GLU A 964 15.43 18.14 22.37
CA GLU A 964 16.62 18.87 22.83
C GLU A 964 16.20 19.86 23.92
N LEU A 965 16.74 19.69 25.13
CA LEU A 965 16.45 20.55 26.28
C LEU A 965 17.46 21.71 26.43
N GLY A 966 18.49 21.73 25.59
CA GLY A 966 19.54 22.74 25.56
C GLY A 966 20.84 22.26 26.21
N GLU A 967 21.96 22.91 25.87
CA GLU A 967 23.30 22.58 26.37
C GLU A 967 23.74 21.12 26.08
N GLY A 968 23.21 20.49 25.02
CA GLY A 968 23.53 19.10 24.64
C GLY A 968 22.79 18.05 25.48
N LEU A 969 21.83 18.48 26.31
CA LEU A 969 20.94 17.59 27.05
C LEU A 969 19.74 17.21 26.17
N ILE A 970 19.56 15.92 25.94
CA ILE A 970 18.41 15.38 25.22
C ILE A 970 17.53 14.56 26.14
N GLU A 971 16.22 14.60 25.90
CA GLU A 971 15.23 13.72 26.50
C GLU A 971 14.66 12.80 25.42
N LYS A 972 14.63 11.50 25.68
CA LYS A 972 14.02 10.50 24.80
C LYS A 972 12.93 9.77 25.55
N THR A 973 11.77 9.61 24.91
CA THR A 973 10.65 8.84 25.46
C THR A 973 10.25 7.75 24.47
N VAL A 974 10.27 6.49 24.92
CA VAL A 974 9.76 5.33 24.17
C VAL A 974 8.44 4.91 24.80
N THR A 975 7.37 4.95 24.02
CA THR A 975 6.02 4.55 24.44
C THR A 975 5.56 3.38 23.59
N VAL A 976 5.02 2.35 24.23
CA VAL A 976 4.35 1.22 23.59
C VAL A 976 2.95 1.12 24.14
N THR A 977 1.94 1.00 23.28
CA THR A 977 0.55 0.75 23.68
C THR A 977 -0.06 -0.40 22.89
N ASP A 978 -1.11 -0.98 23.46
CA ASP A 978 -1.91 -2.05 22.84
C ASP A 978 -1.08 -3.32 22.57
N ASN A 979 -0.06 -3.60 23.39
CA ASN A 979 0.68 -4.85 23.31
C ASN A 979 -0.19 -6.04 23.77
N PRO A 980 -0.46 -7.04 22.90
CA PRO A 980 -1.23 -8.23 23.27
C PRO A 980 -0.37 -9.33 23.88
N LEU A 981 0.97 -9.23 23.76
CA LEU A 981 1.90 -10.27 24.17
C LEU A 981 2.26 -10.16 25.66
N GLN A 982 2.60 -11.29 26.27
CA GLN A 982 2.82 -11.42 27.71
C GLN A 982 4.01 -10.58 28.21
N THR A 983 5.11 -10.52 27.46
CA THR A 983 6.35 -9.86 27.88
C THR A 983 6.66 -8.71 26.92
N LEU A 984 6.69 -7.49 27.44
CA LEU A 984 7.11 -6.29 26.72
C LEU A 984 8.54 -5.93 27.10
N LYS A 985 9.40 -5.77 26.10
CA LYS A 985 10.79 -5.37 26.30
C LYS A 985 11.09 -4.05 25.61
N ILE A 986 11.38 -3.01 26.41
CA ILE A 986 11.73 -1.68 25.92
C ILE A 986 13.22 -1.48 26.15
N GLN A 987 13.98 -1.20 25.09
CA GLN A 987 15.43 -1.01 25.14
C GLN A 987 15.83 0.30 24.47
N PRO A 988 15.78 1.45 25.19
CA PRO A 988 16.15 2.73 24.61
C PRO A 988 17.66 2.81 24.32
N TRP A 989 18.01 3.22 23.10
CA TRP A 989 19.41 3.48 22.70
C TRP A 989 19.95 4.78 23.31
N LEU A 990 21.17 4.69 23.85
CA LEU A 990 21.89 5.78 24.52
C LEU A 990 22.63 6.71 23.55
N GLU A 991 22.69 6.43 22.24
CA GLU A 991 23.38 7.28 21.24
C GLU A 991 24.85 7.57 21.58
N GLU A 992 25.51 6.62 22.25
CA GLU A 992 26.87 6.75 22.76
C GLU A 992 27.07 7.95 23.73
N LYS A 993 25.97 8.48 24.27
CA LYS A 993 25.92 9.57 25.25
C LYS A 993 25.86 9.03 26.68
N VAL A 994 26.11 9.91 27.65
CA VAL A 994 26.06 9.58 29.07
C VAL A 994 24.62 9.67 29.59
N LEU A 995 24.15 8.63 30.26
CA LEU A 995 22.86 8.66 30.97
C LEU A 995 22.94 9.61 32.18
N VAL A 996 22.06 10.61 32.20
CA VAL A 996 21.93 11.57 33.31
C VAL A 996 20.74 11.24 34.21
N GLU A 997 19.62 10.84 33.61
CA GLU A 997 18.38 10.53 34.31
C GLU A 997 17.61 9.42 33.56
N GLY A 998 16.98 8.52 34.31
CA GLY A 998 16.13 7.47 33.76
C GLY A 998 15.66 6.51 34.85
N PRO A 999 14.67 5.65 34.56
CA PRO A 999 14.29 4.54 35.44
C PRO A 999 15.48 3.60 35.69
N GLY A 1000 15.38 2.77 36.74
CA GLY A 1000 16.40 1.77 37.04
C GLY A 1000 16.48 0.72 35.93
N ASP A 1001 17.68 0.45 35.44
CA ASP A 1001 17.94 -0.59 34.44
C ASP A 1001 17.84 -1.99 35.08
N ASP A 1002 17.01 -2.86 34.52
CA ASP A 1002 16.57 -4.09 35.19
C ASP A 1002 17.26 -5.35 34.63
N ASP A 1003 18.12 -5.22 33.62
CA ASP A 1003 18.64 -6.37 32.87
C ASP A 1003 20.15 -6.31 32.60
N ALA A 1004 20.86 -7.26 33.22
CA ALA A 1004 22.30 -7.43 33.09
C ALA A 1004 22.74 -7.94 31.70
N SER A 1005 21.81 -8.42 30.87
CA SER A 1005 22.04 -8.95 29.51
C SER A 1005 21.68 -7.97 28.39
N ARG A 1006 21.45 -6.70 28.73
CA ARG A 1006 21.11 -5.64 27.76
C ARG A 1006 22.14 -5.51 26.63
N PRO A 1007 21.70 -5.14 25.41
CA PRO A 1007 22.58 -4.70 24.34
C PRO A 1007 23.51 -3.59 24.79
N THR A 1008 24.76 -3.60 24.34
CA THR A 1008 25.69 -2.50 24.61
C THR A 1008 25.11 -1.20 24.06
N GLY A 1009 25.26 -0.12 24.81
CA GLY A 1009 24.74 1.19 24.43
C GLY A 1009 23.23 1.33 24.60
N HIS A 1010 22.55 0.38 25.25
CA HIS A 1010 21.13 0.44 25.55
C HIS A 1010 20.85 0.32 27.04
N LEU A 1011 19.68 0.80 27.48
CA LEU A 1011 19.04 0.33 28.72
C LEU A 1011 18.08 -0.81 28.37
N SER A 1012 17.62 -1.59 29.35
CA SER A 1012 16.68 -2.67 29.09
C SER A 1012 15.66 -2.80 30.22
N TYR A 1013 14.39 -2.77 29.83
CA TYR A 1013 13.24 -2.87 30.72
C TYR A 1013 12.36 -4.03 30.25
N VAL A 1014 12.16 -5.02 31.11
CA VAL A 1014 11.31 -6.20 30.84
C VAL A 1014 10.07 -6.11 31.70
N LEU A 1015 8.91 -6.05 31.05
CA LEU A 1015 7.62 -5.75 31.67
C LEU A 1015 6.63 -6.87 31.34
N ASP A 1016 6.30 -7.68 32.35
CA ASP A 1016 5.35 -8.79 32.17
C ASP A 1016 3.89 -8.33 32.39
N GLY A 1017 2.96 -8.87 31.60
CA GLY A 1017 1.53 -8.59 31.66
C GLY A 1017 1.19 -7.13 31.37
N THR A 1018 2.05 -6.42 30.64
CA THR A 1018 1.93 -4.97 30.42
C THR A 1018 1.50 -4.68 28.98
N THR A 1019 0.30 -4.09 28.85
CA THR A 1019 -0.25 -3.65 27.56
C THR A 1019 0.34 -2.31 27.13
N ASP A 1020 0.45 -1.38 28.08
CA ASP A 1020 0.93 -0.01 27.83
C ASP A 1020 2.11 0.32 28.74
N ALA A 1021 3.17 0.86 28.18
CA ALA A 1021 4.34 1.31 28.93
C ALA A 1021 5.00 2.53 28.28
N SER A 1022 5.64 3.35 29.10
CA SER A 1022 6.44 4.48 28.65
C SER A 1022 7.71 4.59 29.47
N VAL A 1023 8.84 4.77 28.78
CA VAL A 1023 10.17 4.89 29.37
C VAL A 1023 10.81 6.18 28.86
N THR A 1024 11.13 7.09 29.79
CA THR A 1024 11.81 8.36 29.50
C THR A 1024 13.23 8.34 30.05
N ILE A 1025 14.20 8.75 29.24
CA ILE A 1025 15.62 8.88 29.62
C ILE A 1025 16.16 10.25 29.22
N ARG A 1026 17.15 10.74 29.95
CA ARG A 1026 17.90 11.95 29.60
C ARG A 1026 19.38 11.63 29.41
N LEU A 1027 19.93 12.13 28.31
CA LEU A 1027 21.28 11.85 27.87
C LEU A 1027 22.04 13.16 27.65
N GLN A 1028 23.33 13.15 27.94
CA GLN A 1028 24.23 14.30 27.76
C GLN A 1028 25.41 13.90 26.87
N GLU A 1029 25.77 14.80 25.95
CA GLU A 1029 26.97 14.69 25.10
C GLU A 1029 28.29 14.46 25.86
#